data_AF-A0A497BIM4-F1
#
_entry.id   AF-A0A497BIM4-F1
#
_cell.length_a   1.000
_cell.length_b   1.000
_cell.length_c   1.000
_cell.angle_alpha   90.00
_cell.angle_beta   90.00
_cell.angle_gamma   90.00
#
_symmetry.space_group_name_H-M   'P 1'
#
loop_
_entity.id
_entity.type
_entity.pdbx_description
1 polymer ?
#
loop_
_entity_poly.entity_id
_entity_poly.type
_entity_poly.pdbx_seq_one_letter_code
_entity_poly.pdbx_strand_id
1 'polypeptide(L)'
;MAKRKPKIADESLDAFLTRMHGKGIIATAAEALPPRTRDILPTPLSLDIALSGGIPDGTICLITGKPKSGKCVDSKTTFAVTNHGLLNLEELKTLSKIMVVSSTGEVQRVSSWYDNGIDDVVKINTKFGSAISVTHNHPLMILDNDGIQRWKNGQDIKIGDILLCRRGDNVWGNRSIDNGDAYVYGLLIGDGHITSSRIQLSTKDSVCYKAFVDFVTRRGGKVLTYAGKDHHFNSTKHGTILLREGFYIKKYKQVPTFIRTCNINNICNMLSGYFDADGTVEKSRVNATTNSETLAIQIKTILMNLGILSNIRIRHIIPPGQIESRKYWEISIQNIESIKMFKDCIDFRIPRKRKALESLCNRKSSTKCDTVPHLNKPITALQTAVVADRGYFLPKTMNNLRTTINRWKRGDRKARRDMVRKMLDQFFDYRHTKEYQAIELLIDPHLFFDQVTSLDIDTVHTADLSVPIGKSFLANGIVNHNTTLCLELLRNAQILDRPAFYINIEKRCTPALLSTIQGLDPKKLQVVPHQIDKPLTAEDYLNIIERIAKTQEKAVVVVDSIAALSTMTEQEEQIGSNKDMAGPAKLLSAFFRRAQQIVDSKNVILIFISQMMSNREPRGPKYVEKGGVAVQYACSVWLKVTWTQQWERNAETNAPDGHDMHITVQSSAMGRPLLPCVLPLRYGIGIDVVKDIVTTAENLGLIEKAGAWYSIPMFAGDGDPPKFQGLARLSNFLKENPDKLKQLETEVRDVVLPTGE
;
A
#
# COMPACT_ATOMS: atom_id res chain seq x y z
N MET A 1 -26.12 -5.13 80.59
CA MET A 1 -25.76 -4.43 79.34
C MET A 1 -26.93 -4.52 78.36
N ALA A 2 -27.64 -3.42 78.16
CA ALA A 2 -28.76 -3.33 77.23
C ALA A 2 -28.27 -3.15 75.79
N LYS A 3 -28.68 -4.02 74.86
CA LYS A 3 -28.53 -3.78 73.42
C LYS A 3 -29.81 -3.13 72.89
N ARG A 4 -29.68 -1.84 72.54
CA ARG A 4 -30.62 -1.10 71.68
C ARG A 4 -30.81 -1.84 70.35
N LYS A 5 -32.05 -2.05 69.93
CA LYS A 5 -32.43 -2.13 68.51
C LYS A 5 -33.19 -0.84 68.19
N PRO A 6 -32.78 -0.02 67.21
CA PRO A 6 -33.59 1.10 66.77
C PRO A 6 -34.74 0.60 65.90
N LYS A 7 -35.95 1.11 66.17
CA LYS A 7 -37.11 1.03 65.29
C LYS A 7 -36.77 1.77 63.99
N ILE A 8 -36.60 1.04 62.88
CA ILE A 8 -36.78 1.61 61.55
C ILE A 8 -38.29 1.54 61.32
N ALA A 9 -38.95 2.69 61.36
CA ALA A 9 -40.34 2.83 60.98
C ALA A 9 -40.51 2.55 59.49
N ASP A 10 -41.69 2.05 59.10
CA ASP A 10 -42.19 1.79 57.75
C ASP A 10 -42.16 3.04 56.83
N GLU A 11 -40.98 3.60 56.56
CA GLU A 11 -40.81 4.54 55.45
C GLU A 11 -40.94 3.73 54.16
N SER A 12 -41.93 4.06 53.32
CA SER A 12 -42.07 3.40 52.03
C SER A 12 -40.77 3.57 51.23
N LEU A 13 -40.40 2.56 50.44
CA LEU A 13 -39.18 2.61 49.61
C LEU A 13 -39.13 3.89 48.76
N ASP A 14 -40.27 4.34 48.27
CA ASP A 14 -40.42 5.56 47.47
C ASP A 14 -40.13 6.84 48.28
N ALA A 15 -40.63 6.92 49.52
CA ALA A 15 -40.36 8.05 50.42
C ALA A 15 -38.89 8.10 50.84
N PHE A 16 -38.30 6.94 51.17
CA PHE A 16 -36.88 6.82 51.50
C PHE A 16 -35.98 7.25 50.33
N LEU A 17 -36.25 6.76 49.12
CA LEU A 17 -35.46 7.10 47.95
C LEU A 17 -35.64 8.56 47.55
N THR A 18 -36.88 9.07 47.55
CA THR A 18 -37.15 10.49 47.25
C THR A 18 -36.42 11.43 48.20
N ARG A 19 -36.34 11.07 49.48
CA ARG A 19 -35.57 11.83 50.48
C ARG A 19 -34.06 11.76 50.24
N MET A 20 -33.54 10.62 49.78
CA MET A 20 -32.11 10.39 49.60
C MET A 20 -31.54 10.94 48.29
N HIS A 21 -32.27 10.89 47.17
CA HIS A 21 -31.77 11.35 45.87
C HIS A 21 -32.74 12.21 45.04
N GLY A 22 -33.83 12.69 45.65
CA GLY A 22 -34.83 13.55 44.99
C GLY A 22 -36.01 12.78 44.36
N LYS A 23 -37.07 13.50 43.98
CA LYS A 23 -38.26 12.90 43.32
C LYS A 23 -37.89 12.29 41.97
N GLY A 24 -38.53 11.17 41.60
CA GLY A 24 -38.43 10.55 40.27
C GLY A 24 -37.36 9.46 40.12
N ILE A 25 -36.77 8.97 41.22
CA ILE A 25 -35.82 7.83 41.20
C ILE A 25 -36.53 6.52 40.86
N ILE A 26 -37.72 6.32 41.42
CA ILE A 26 -38.63 5.26 41.01
C ILE A 26 -39.68 5.92 40.13
N ALA A 27 -39.77 5.43 38.91
CA ALA A 27 -40.76 5.82 37.94
C ALA A 27 -41.29 4.55 37.29
N THR A 28 -42.53 4.58 36.81
CA THR A 28 -43.05 3.46 36.02
C THR A 28 -42.22 3.30 34.75
N ALA A 29 -42.19 2.10 34.16
CA ALA A 29 -41.44 1.88 32.92
C ALA A 29 -41.84 2.90 31.81
N ALA A 30 -43.11 3.31 31.76
CA ALA A 30 -43.59 4.32 30.83
C ALA A 30 -43.03 5.73 31.10
N GLU A 31 -42.83 6.11 32.37
CA GLU A 31 -42.27 7.42 32.77
C GLU A 31 -40.73 7.43 32.72
N ALA A 32 -40.08 6.30 33.02
CA ALA A 32 -38.62 6.16 33.04
C ALA A 32 -38.02 5.91 31.64
N LEU A 33 -38.78 5.26 30.75
CA LEU A 33 -38.36 4.88 29.40
C LEU A 33 -39.30 5.51 28.36
N PRO A 34 -39.44 6.85 28.29
CA PRO A 34 -40.17 7.46 27.20
C PRO A 34 -39.53 7.03 25.87
N PRO A 35 -40.30 6.88 24.78
CA PRO A 35 -39.75 6.52 23.48
C PRO A 35 -38.70 7.56 23.08
N ARG A 36 -37.42 7.21 23.23
CA ARG A 36 -36.31 8.07 22.83
C ARG A 36 -36.23 8.03 21.31
N THR A 37 -36.81 9.00 20.63
CA THR A 37 -36.45 9.31 19.25
C THR A 37 -35.06 9.95 19.28
N ARG A 38 -34.01 9.13 19.16
CA ARG A 38 -32.65 9.64 19.00
C ARG A 38 -32.49 10.12 17.56
N ASP A 39 -31.94 11.32 17.40
CA ASP A 39 -31.46 11.78 16.09
C ASP A 39 -30.39 10.80 15.57
N ILE A 40 -30.28 10.70 14.25
CA ILE A 40 -29.40 9.75 13.57
C ILE A 40 -28.38 10.49 12.69
N LEU A 41 -27.15 10.01 12.67
CA LEU A 41 -26.21 10.33 11.61
C LEU A 41 -26.52 9.40 10.43
N PRO A 42 -26.98 9.95 9.29
CA PRO A 42 -27.40 9.16 8.15
C PRO A 42 -26.21 8.39 7.59
N THR A 43 -26.49 7.16 7.16
CA THR A 43 -25.53 6.30 6.48
C THR A 43 -26.04 5.97 5.07
N PRO A 44 -25.20 5.44 4.17
CA PRO A 44 -25.69 4.93 2.89
C PRO A 44 -26.80 3.89 3.11
N LEU A 45 -27.81 3.88 2.24
CA LEU A 45 -29.07 3.17 2.42
C LEU A 45 -28.91 1.70 2.85
N SER A 46 -28.00 0.95 2.24
CA SER A 46 -27.82 -0.46 2.60
C SER A 46 -27.25 -0.66 4.01
N LEU A 47 -26.37 0.24 4.46
CA LEU A 47 -25.91 0.26 5.85
C LEU A 47 -27.01 0.79 6.79
N ASP A 48 -27.78 1.76 6.32
CA ASP A 48 -28.88 2.37 7.07
C ASP A 48 -29.94 1.34 7.41
N ILE A 49 -30.32 0.50 6.44
CA ILE A 49 -31.21 -0.65 6.60
C ILE A 49 -30.63 -1.64 7.62
N ALA A 50 -29.35 -2.00 7.49
CA ALA A 50 -28.70 -2.95 8.39
C ALA A 50 -28.57 -2.42 9.82
N LEU A 51 -28.54 -1.10 9.99
CA LEU A 51 -28.56 -0.42 11.29
C LEU A 51 -29.97 -0.07 11.79
N SER A 52 -31.00 -0.21 10.93
CA SER A 52 -32.37 0.23 11.18
C SER A 52 -32.50 1.74 11.41
N GLY A 53 -31.88 2.54 10.52
CA GLY A 53 -31.96 4.01 10.50
C GLY A 53 -30.64 4.73 10.71
N GLY A 54 -29.49 4.06 10.62
CA GLY A 54 -28.17 4.71 10.69
C GLY A 54 -27.52 4.70 12.08
N ILE A 55 -26.63 5.65 12.35
CA ILE A 55 -25.88 5.68 13.63
C ILE A 55 -26.59 6.66 14.58
N PRO A 56 -27.23 6.18 15.67
CA PRO A 56 -27.94 7.06 16.58
C PRO A 56 -26.98 7.96 17.37
N ASP A 57 -27.43 9.16 17.68
CA ASP A 57 -26.74 10.07 18.58
C ASP A 57 -26.49 9.43 19.95
N GLY A 58 -25.41 9.86 20.61
CA GLY A 58 -25.01 9.30 21.89
C GLY A 58 -24.37 7.92 21.79
N THR A 59 -23.73 7.62 20.66
CA THR A 59 -23.17 6.30 20.37
C THR A 59 -21.65 6.29 20.25
N ILE A 60 -21.07 5.21 20.76
CA ILE A 60 -19.71 4.81 20.42
C ILE A 60 -19.79 3.78 19.29
N CYS A 61 -19.24 4.14 18.15
CA CYS A 61 -19.14 3.30 16.96
C CYS A 61 -17.73 2.71 16.86
N LEU A 62 -17.63 1.42 16.62
CA LEU A 62 -16.39 0.72 16.35
C LEU A 62 -16.40 0.22 14.91
N ILE A 63 -15.39 0.61 14.13
CA ILE A 63 -15.18 0.12 12.77
C ILE A 63 -13.93 -0.73 12.78
N THR A 64 -14.08 -2.00 12.40
CA THR A 64 -12.98 -2.95 12.41
C THR A 64 -12.87 -3.66 11.10
N GLY A 65 -11.63 -4.00 10.76
CA GLY A 65 -11.32 -4.92 9.68
C GLY A 65 -10.32 -5.91 10.20
N LYS A 66 -10.24 -7.09 9.56
CA LYS A 66 -9.06 -7.95 9.72
C LYS A 66 -7.79 -7.10 9.62
N PRO A 67 -6.68 -7.41 10.36
CA PRO A 67 -5.41 -6.87 9.89
C PRO A 67 -5.31 -7.45 8.50
N LYS A 68 -5.39 -6.60 7.48
CA LYS A 68 -5.80 -6.99 6.13
C LYS A 68 -7.32 -7.17 5.88
N SER A 69 -8.02 -6.07 5.64
CA SER A 69 -8.79 -5.96 4.38
C SER A 69 -7.87 -5.83 3.13
N GLY A 70 -6.55 -5.79 3.35
CA GLY A 70 -5.55 -6.73 2.84
C GLY A 70 -4.64 -6.24 1.74
N LYS A 71 -3.42 -5.86 2.15
CA LYS A 71 -2.40 -5.33 1.27
C LYS A 71 -1.05 -5.65 1.86
N CYS A 72 -0.62 -6.91 1.74
CA CYS A 72 0.66 -7.33 2.28
C CYS A 72 1.52 -7.98 1.20
N VAL A 73 2.82 -7.98 1.45
CA VAL A 73 3.82 -8.54 0.53
C VAL A 73 4.59 -9.63 1.25
N ASP A 74 5.18 -10.56 0.50
CA ASP A 74 6.05 -11.59 1.04
C ASP A 74 7.18 -10.96 1.88
N SER A 75 7.32 -11.37 3.14
CA SER A 75 8.26 -10.75 4.08
C SER A 75 9.72 -11.07 3.78
N LYS A 76 10.00 -12.17 3.07
CA LYS A 76 11.34 -12.71 2.83
C LYS A 76 11.86 -12.39 1.45
N THR A 77 10.99 -12.38 0.44
CA THR A 77 11.37 -12.18 -0.96
C THR A 77 11.12 -10.77 -1.47
N THR A 78 10.45 -9.93 -0.67
CA THR A 78 10.26 -8.51 -1.00
C THR A 78 11.33 -7.65 -0.34
N PHE A 79 12.19 -7.03 -1.15
CA PHE A 79 13.24 -6.11 -0.73
C PHE A 79 12.79 -4.67 -0.91
N ALA A 80 12.86 -3.89 0.18
CA ALA A 80 12.59 -2.46 0.19
C ALA A 80 13.91 -1.67 0.16
N VAL A 81 13.91 -0.58 -0.60
CA VAL A 81 15.01 0.39 -0.58
C VAL A 81 14.81 1.31 0.62
N THR A 82 15.77 1.34 1.54
CA THR A 82 15.66 2.09 2.80
C THR A 82 16.92 2.90 3.11
N ASN A 83 16.83 3.84 4.04
CA ASN A 83 17.99 4.55 4.61
C ASN A 83 18.98 3.63 5.37
N HIS A 84 18.59 2.39 5.65
CA HIS A 84 19.48 1.35 6.20
C HIS A 84 20.05 0.44 5.11
N GLY A 85 19.72 0.69 3.84
CA GLY A 85 20.12 -0.11 2.68
C GLY A 85 18.99 -0.95 2.11
N LEU A 86 19.34 -1.96 1.30
CA LEU A 86 18.39 -2.85 0.66
C LEU A 86 18.08 -4.03 1.59
N LEU A 87 16.92 -4.01 2.25
CA LEU A 87 16.54 -5.01 3.25
C LEU A 87 15.19 -5.64 2.90
N ASN A 88 15.01 -6.93 3.21
CA ASN A 88 13.67 -7.51 3.13
C ASN A 88 12.80 -7.08 4.31
N LEU A 89 11.50 -7.28 4.23
CA LEU A 89 10.60 -6.81 5.29
C LEU A 89 10.88 -7.50 6.62
N GLU A 90 11.30 -8.77 6.65
CA GLU A 90 11.65 -9.46 7.90
C GLU A 90 12.88 -8.84 8.59
N GLU A 91 13.89 -8.44 7.81
CA GLU A 91 15.10 -7.77 8.31
C GLU A 91 14.82 -6.35 8.84
N LEU A 92 13.75 -5.71 8.36
CA LEU A 92 13.32 -4.40 8.85
C LEU A 92 12.69 -4.45 10.24
N LYS A 93 12.21 -5.63 10.69
CA LYS A 93 11.49 -5.80 11.96
C LYS A 93 12.23 -5.26 13.19
N THR A 94 13.56 -5.34 13.21
CA THR A 94 14.40 -5.00 14.36
C THR A 94 14.99 -3.59 14.29
N LEU A 95 14.75 -2.85 13.21
CA LEU A 95 15.36 -1.55 12.96
C LEU A 95 14.45 -0.40 13.41
N SER A 96 15.06 0.69 13.89
CA SER A 96 14.36 1.93 14.22
C SER A 96 14.62 3.02 13.18
N LYS A 97 13.72 4.02 13.13
CA LYS A 97 13.83 5.18 12.20
C LYS A 97 14.01 4.76 10.74
N ILE A 98 13.24 3.76 10.31
CA ILE A 98 13.27 3.26 8.93
C ILE A 98 12.63 4.32 8.04
N MET A 99 13.30 4.64 6.93
CA MET A 99 12.81 5.51 5.87
C MET A 99 12.72 4.69 4.59
N VAL A 100 11.62 4.83 3.85
CA VAL A 100 11.33 4.13 2.59
C VAL A 100 10.96 5.13 1.50
N VAL A 101 11.21 4.80 0.24
CA VAL A 101 10.82 5.64 -0.90
C VAL A 101 9.33 5.43 -1.23
N SER A 102 8.55 6.49 -1.40
CA SER A 102 7.12 6.43 -1.78
C SER A 102 6.91 6.36 -3.30
N SER A 103 5.64 6.28 -3.76
CA SER A 103 5.28 6.42 -5.19
C SER A 103 5.87 7.66 -5.86
N THR A 104 5.94 8.76 -5.14
CA THR A 104 6.34 10.07 -5.64
C THR A 104 7.86 10.26 -5.61
N GLY A 105 8.61 9.29 -5.08
CA GLY A 105 10.07 9.40 -4.90
C GLY A 105 10.48 10.07 -3.59
N GLU A 106 9.51 10.47 -2.75
CA GLU A 106 9.80 11.06 -1.45
C GLU A 106 10.26 10.00 -0.46
N VAL A 107 11.25 10.35 0.36
CA VAL A 107 11.76 9.49 1.44
C VAL A 107 10.90 9.69 2.69
N GLN A 108 10.15 8.66 3.06
CA GLN A 108 9.12 8.72 4.10
C GLN A 108 9.44 7.79 5.27
N ARG A 109 9.18 8.24 6.49
CA ARG A 109 9.44 7.45 7.70
C ARG A 109 8.37 6.38 7.89
N VAL A 110 8.78 5.13 8.04
CA VAL A 110 7.89 4.03 8.44
C VAL A 110 7.43 4.26 9.88
N SER A 111 6.11 4.28 10.09
CA SER A 111 5.50 4.45 11.41
C SER A 111 5.34 3.14 12.16
N SER A 112 5.10 2.04 11.46
CA SER A 112 4.89 0.72 12.08
C SER A 112 5.20 -0.42 11.10
N TRP A 113 5.70 -1.54 11.63
CA TRP A 113 5.93 -2.79 10.93
C TRP A 113 4.92 -3.84 11.42
N TYR A 114 4.25 -4.55 10.52
CA TYR A 114 3.22 -5.52 10.86
C TYR A 114 3.60 -6.92 10.38
N ASP A 115 3.65 -7.85 11.34
CA ASP A 115 3.73 -9.28 11.09
C ASP A 115 2.33 -9.82 10.80
N ASN A 116 2.11 -10.40 9.63
CA ASN A 116 0.79 -10.89 9.27
C ASN A 116 0.71 -12.41 9.08
N GLY A 117 1.77 -13.15 9.43
CA GLY A 117 1.78 -14.61 9.32
C GLY A 117 1.67 -15.10 7.87
N ILE A 118 1.23 -16.34 7.71
CA ILE A 118 1.15 -17.03 6.42
C ILE A 118 -0.17 -16.67 5.72
N ASP A 119 -0.10 -16.30 4.44
CA ASP A 119 -1.26 -15.90 3.63
C ASP A 119 -1.07 -16.32 2.16
N ASP A 120 -2.18 -16.41 1.42
CA ASP A 120 -2.16 -16.73 -0.01
C ASP A 120 -1.84 -15.48 -0.84
N VAL A 121 -0.86 -15.62 -1.72
CA VAL A 121 -0.30 -14.53 -2.53
C VAL A 121 -0.33 -14.86 -4.01
N VAL A 122 -0.47 -13.81 -4.82
CA VAL A 122 -0.24 -13.83 -6.25
C VAL A 122 1.19 -13.35 -6.49
N LYS A 123 2.06 -14.24 -6.97
CA LYS A 123 3.40 -13.93 -7.46
C LYS A 123 3.30 -13.42 -8.89
N ILE A 124 3.60 -12.14 -9.07
CA ILE A 124 3.52 -11.44 -10.35
C ILE A 124 4.93 -11.34 -10.91
N ASN A 125 5.17 -11.99 -12.05
CA ASN A 125 6.43 -11.93 -12.76
C ASN A 125 6.32 -11.01 -13.98
N THR A 126 7.35 -10.22 -14.22
CA THR A 126 7.36 -9.21 -15.29
C THR A 126 8.37 -9.51 -16.38
N LYS A 127 8.25 -8.81 -17.51
CA LYS A 127 9.05 -8.97 -18.73
C LYS A 127 10.53 -8.62 -18.54
N PHE A 128 10.85 -7.70 -17.63
CA PHE A 128 12.23 -7.44 -17.26
C PHE A 128 12.72 -8.38 -16.14
N GLY A 129 11.92 -9.37 -15.73
CA GLY A 129 12.27 -10.37 -14.74
C GLY A 129 12.25 -9.82 -13.31
N SER A 130 11.41 -8.82 -13.01
CA SER A 130 11.04 -8.51 -11.62
C SER A 130 10.00 -9.51 -11.16
N ALA A 131 9.96 -9.78 -9.86
CA ALA A 131 8.90 -10.56 -9.24
C ALA A 131 8.46 -9.89 -7.95
N ILE A 132 7.15 -9.86 -7.71
CA ILE A 132 6.58 -9.46 -6.42
C ILE A 132 5.47 -10.43 -6.05
N SER A 133 5.44 -10.85 -4.80
CA SER A 133 4.38 -11.70 -4.26
C SER A 133 3.52 -10.87 -3.33
N VAL A 134 2.23 -10.74 -3.67
CA VAL A 134 1.31 -9.86 -2.97
C VAL A 134 -0.01 -10.56 -2.66
N THR A 135 -0.66 -10.19 -1.56
CA THR A 135 -2.01 -10.70 -1.27
C THR A 135 -2.99 -10.29 -2.38
N HIS A 136 -4.04 -11.07 -2.57
CA HIS A 136 -5.04 -10.88 -3.63
C HIS A 136 -5.58 -9.44 -3.74
N ASN A 137 -5.75 -8.76 -2.62
CA ASN A 137 -6.28 -7.41 -2.48
C ASN A 137 -5.21 -6.29 -2.45
N HIS A 138 -3.93 -6.64 -2.63
CA HIS A 138 -2.83 -5.66 -2.64
C HIS A 138 -2.82 -4.84 -3.95
N PRO A 139 -2.99 -3.51 -3.90
CA PRO A 139 -3.02 -2.67 -5.08
C PRO A 139 -1.61 -2.41 -5.58
N LEU A 140 -1.38 -2.66 -6.87
CA LEU A 140 -0.18 -2.28 -7.60
C LEU A 140 -0.54 -1.20 -8.61
N MET A 141 0.36 -0.24 -8.79
CA MET A 141 0.19 0.82 -9.78
C MET A 141 0.44 0.25 -11.18
N ILE A 142 -0.50 0.46 -12.09
CA ILE A 142 -0.41 0.08 -13.50
C ILE A 142 -0.53 1.30 -14.41
N LEU A 143 -0.01 1.19 -15.64
CA LEU A 143 -0.34 2.08 -16.74
C LEU A 143 -1.38 1.40 -17.64
N ASP A 144 -2.60 1.91 -17.62
CA ASP A 144 -3.68 1.36 -18.43
C ASP A 144 -3.57 1.80 -19.91
N ASN A 145 -4.35 1.19 -20.79
CA ASN A 145 -4.28 1.33 -22.26
C ASN A 145 -4.51 2.76 -22.78
N ASP A 146 -5.09 3.63 -21.96
CA ASP A 146 -5.29 5.04 -22.24
C ASP A 146 -4.12 5.93 -21.80
N GLY A 147 -3.06 5.36 -21.22
CA GLY A 147 -1.90 6.10 -20.74
C GLY A 147 -2.12 6.74 -19.37
N ILE A 148 -3.17 6.35 -18.62
CA ILE A 148 -3.46 6.85 -17.28
C ILE A 148 -2.96 5.84 -16.23
N GLN A 149 -2.34 6.34 -15.17
CA GLN A 149 -1.89 5.53 -14.04
C GLN A 149 -3.09 5.13 -13.18
N ARG A 150 -3.25 3.85 -12.87
CA ARG A 150 -4.37 3.32 -12.06
C ARG A 150 -3.88 2.27 -11.07
N TRP A 151 -4.58 2.17 -9.95
CA TRP A 151 -4.39 1.11 -8.98
C TRP A 151 -5.15 -0.14 -9.38
N LYS A 152 -4.51 -1.31 -9.28
CA LYS A 152 -5.12 -2.60 -9.58
C LYS A 152 -4.68 -3.65 -8.57
N ASN A 153 -5.62 -4.39 -7.99
CA ASN A 153 -5.30 -5.36 -6.95
C ASN A 153 -4.59 -6.59 -7.54
N GLY A 154 -3.80 -7.29 -6.73
CA GLY A 154 -3.03 -8.47 -7.11
C GLY A 154 -3.85 -9.54 -7.85
N GLN A 155 -5.08 -9.81 -7.40
CA GLN A 155 -6.01 -10.76 -8.02
C GLN A 155 -6.51 -10.30 -9.40
N ASP A 156 -6.53 -8.99 -9.63
CA ASP A 156 -7.06 -8.39 -10.84
C ASP A 156 -5.95 -8.19 -11.88
N ILE A 157 -4.68 -8.27 -11.48
CA ILE A 157 -3.53 -8.21 -12.38
C ILE A 157 -3.65 -9.34 -13.42
N LYS A 158 -3.45 -9.00 -14.70
CA LYS A 158 -3.50 -9.92 -15.83
C LYS A 158 -2.18 -9.88 -16.59
N ILE A 159 -1.85 -10.99 -17.24
CA ILE A 159 -0.76 -11.05 -18.20
C ILE A 159 -0.98 -9.96 -19.26
N GLY A 160 0.05 -9.15 -19.49
CA GLY A 160 0.00 -8.02 -20.41
C GLY A 160 -0.21 -6.66 -19.75
N ASP A 161 -0.71 -6.59 -18.51
CA ASP A 161 -0.77 -5.34 -17.74
C ASP A 161 0.64 -4.74 -17.62
N ILE A 162 0.71 -3.41 -17.52
CA ILE A 162 1.98 -2.69 -17.41
C ILE A 162 2.10 -2.15 -15.99
N LEU A 163 2.95 -2.73 -15.17
CA LEU A 163 3.26 -2.22 -13.84
C LEU A 163 4.10 -0.96 -13.94
N LEU A 164 3.78 0.03 -13.10
CA LEU A 164 4.65 1.17 -12.85
C LEU A 164 5.74 0.76 -11.87
N CYS A 165 6.98 0.93 -12.29
CA CYS A 165 8.16 0.73 -11.45
C CYS A 165 8.96 2.01 -11.29
N ARG A 166 9.72 2.13 -10.19
CA ARG A 166 10.70 3.22 -9.99
C ARG A 166 12.14 2.75 -10.14
N ARG A 167 13.03 3.68 -10.51
CA ARG A 167 14.48 3.53 -10.60
C ARG A 167 15.20 4.82 -10.21
N GLY A 168 16.46 4.71 -9.82
CA GLY A 168 17.34 5.87 -9.63
C GLY A 168 16.99 6.73 -8.42
N ASP A 169 16.25 6.21 -7.45
CA ASP A 169 15.92 6.95 -6.22
C ASP A 169 17.14 7.14 -5.30
N ASN A 170 18.21 6.35 -5.51
CA ASN A 170 19.53 6.53 -4.89
C ASN A 170 19.51 6.63 -3.35
N VAL A 171 18.62 5.89 -2.69
CA VAL A 171 18.60 5.77 -1.23
C VAL A 171 19.45 4.57 -0.83
N TRP A 172 20.42 4.79 0.07
CA TRP A 172 21.43 3.81 0.47
C TRP A 172 21.59 3.75 1.98
N GLY A 173 22.19 2.67 2.45
CA GLY A 173 22.64 2.57 3.84
C GLY A 173 23.87 3.44 4.10
N ASN A 174 24.25 3.56 5.36
CA ASN A 174 25.36 4.40 5.79
C ASN A 174 26.61 3.59 6.21
N ARG A 175 26.54 2.26 6.24
CA ARG A 175 27.69 1.43 6.64
C ARG A 175 28.83 1.65 5.65
N SER A 176 30.05 1.75 6.18
CA SER A 176 31.24 1.97 5.36
C SER A 176 32.26 0.86 5.61
N ILE A 177 32.84 0.34 4.53
CA ILE A 177 33.93 -0.63 4.52
C ILE A 177 35.01 -0.17 3.53
N ASP A 178 36.18 -0.80 3.56
CA ASP A 178 37.23 -0.53 2.57
C ASP A 178 36.74 -0.85 1.14
N ASN A 179 37.00 0.05 0.18
CA ASN A 179 36.56 -0.13 -1.21
C ASN A 179 37.27 -1.30 -1.91
N GLY A 180 38.51 -1.61 -1.51
CA GLY A 180 39.23 -2.78 -1.98
C GLY A 180 38.58 -4.07 -1.45
N ASP A 181 38.21 -4.08 -0.17
CA ASP A 181 37.49 -5.19 0.45
C ASP A 181 36.09 -5.38 -0.16
N ALA A 182 35.34 -4.30 -0.40
CA ALA A 182 34.03 -4.35 -1.07
C ALA A 182 34.13 -5.03 -2.43
N TYR A 183 35.14 -4.67 -3.23
CA TYR A 183 35.44 -5.32 -4.51
C TYR A 183 35.75 -6.82 -4.35
N VAL A 184 36.58 -7.20 -3.39
CA VAL A 184 36.89 -8.61 -3.14
C VAL A 184 35.66 -9.38 -2.66
N TYR A 185 34.80 -8.78 -1.86
CA TYR A 185 33.52 -9.39 -1.50
C TYR A 185 32.64 -9.64 -2.73
N GLY A 186 32.62 -8.73 -3.70
CA GLY A 186 31.99 -8.95 -5.01
C GLY A 186 32.55 -10.17 -5.75
N LEU A 187 33.89 -10.28 -5.81
CA LEU A 187 34.55 -11.45 -6.40
C LEU A 187 34.18 -12.75 -5.68
N LEU A 188 34.08 -12.71 -4.34
CA LEU A 188 33.71 -13.87 -3.53
C LEU A 188 32.25 -14.28 -3.68
N ILE A 189 31.34 -13.33 -3.95
CA ILE A 189 29.93 -13.64 -4.28
C ILE A 189 29.85 -14.45 -5.60
N GLY A 190 30.65 -14.06 -6.61
CA GLY A 190 30.72 -14.74 -7.90
C GLY A 190 31.50 -16.06 -7.84
N ASP A 191 32.83 -15.96 -7.70
CA ASP A 191 33.77 -17.08 -7.82
C ASP A 191 34.35 -17.58 -6.49
N GLY A 192 33.80 -17.12 -5.37
CA GLY A 192 34.25 -17.51 -4.03
C GLY A 192 33.76 -18.87 -3.58
N HIS A 193 34.56 -19.51 -2.73
CA HIS A 193 34.20 -20.68 -1.95
C HIS A 193 34.71 -20.51 -0.51
N ILE A 194 33.79 -20.44 0.45
CA ILE A 194 34.11 -20.12 1.85
C ILE A 194 33.70 -21.28 2.75
N THR A 195 34.61 -21.69 3.62
CA THR A 195 34.39 -22.62 4.73
C THR A 195 34.84 -21.97 6.04
N SER A 196 34.60 -22.64 7.17
CA SER A 196 34.99 -22.11 8.48
C SER A 196 36.49 -21.83 8.58
N SER A 197 37.32 -22.63 7.89
CA SER A 197 38.78 -22.57 7.93
C SER A 197 39.44 -21.99 6.68
N ARG A 198 38.69 -21.77 5.59
CA ARG A 198 39.27 -21.39 4.29
C ARG A 198 38.40 -20.41 3.54
N ILE A 199 39.02 -19.37 3.01
CA ILE A 199 38.44 -18.45 2.04
C ILE A 199 39.14 -18.69 0.71
N GLN A 200 38.41 -19.10 -0.31
CA GLN A 200 38.96 -19.39 -1.64
C GLN A 200 38.33 -18.47 -2.68
N LEU A 201 39.15 -17.96 -3.60
CA LEU A 201 38.73 -17.29 -4.84
C LEU A 201 39.29 -18.08 -6.03
N SER A 202 38.43 -18.40 -7.00
CA SER A 202 38.83 -19.13 -8.21
C SER A 202 38.92 -18.16 -9.39
N THR A 203 40.12 -17.76 -9.81
CA THR A 203 40.30 -16.83 -10.93
C THR A 203 41.64 -17.04 -11.64
N LYS A 204 41.69 -16.79 -12.95
CA LYS A 204 42.95 -16.73 -13.71
C LYS A 204 43.40 -15.30 -13.99
N ASP A 205 42.60 -14.30 -13.60
CA ASP A 205 42.87 -12.90 -13.90
C ASP A 205 43.81 -12.28 -12.85
N SER A 206 44.87 -11.63 -13.32
CA SER A 206 45.91 -11.07 -12.44
C SER A 206 45.43 -9.88 -11.62
N VAL A 207 44.43 -9.11 -12.10
CA VAL A 207 43.84 -7.98 -11.37
C VAL A 207 43.01 -8.49 -10.21
N CYS A 208 42.17 -9.51 -10.45
CA CYS A 208 41.38 -10.16 -9.39
C CYS A 208 42.29 -10.85 -8.37
N TYR A 209 43.32 -11.56 -8.83
CA TYR A 209 44.32 -12.18 -7.96
C TYR A 209 45.02 -11.16 -7.06
N LYS A 210 45.52 -10.05 -7.63
CA LYS A 210 46.19 -9.00 -6.87
C LYS A 210 45.27 -8.39 -5.80
N ALA A 211 44.02 -8.08 -6.15
CA ALA A 211 43.06 -7.56 -5.18
C ALA A 211 42.81 -8.54 -4.02
N PHE A 212 42.74 -9.84 -4.31
CA PHE A 212 42.60 -10.88 -3.29
C PHE A 212 43.85 -11.00 -2.41
N VAL A 213 45.05 -10.90 -2.99
CA VAL A 213 46.31 -10.84 -2.21
C VAL A 213 46.31 -9.64 -1.27
N ASP A 214 45.99 -8.45 -1.76
CA ASP A 214 45.94 -7.23 -0.93
C ASP A 214 44.93 -7.37 0.22
N PHE A 215 43.76 -7.95 -0.06
CA PHE A 215 42.73 -8.25 0.96
C PHE A 215 43.23 -9.19 2.06
N VAL A 216 44.00 -10.21 1.68
CA VAL A 216 44.57 -11.21 2.61
C VAL A 216 45.75 -10.63 3.38
N THR A 217 46.62 -9.86 2.74
CA THR A 217 47.77 -9.20 3.35
C THR A 217 47.31 -8.18 4.40
N ARG A 218 46.28 -7.37 4.12
CA ARG A 218 45.65 -6.47 5.11
C ARG A 218 45.14 -7.19 6.36
N ARG A 219 44.88 -8.50 6.27
CA ARG A 219 44.41 -9.35 7.37
C ARG A 219 45.52 -10.18 8.02
N GLY A 220 46.79 -9.87 7.72
CA GLY A 220 47.97 -10.58 8.23
C GLY A 220 48.13 -12.00 7.67
N GLY A 221 47.44 -12.30 6.56
CA GLY A 221 47.44 -13.62 5.93
C GLY A 221 48.45 -13.75 4.78
N LYS A 222 48.56 -14.98 4.28
CA LYS A 222 49.26 -15.29 3.02
C LYS A 222 48.33 -16.08 2.10
N VAL A 223 48.43 -15.83 0.81
CA VAL A 223 47.67 -16.55 -0.21
C VAL A 223 48.45 -17.77 -0.67
N LEU A 224 47.81 -18.93 -0.65
CA LEU A 224 48.29 -20.16 -1.28
C LEU A 224 47.60 -20.32 -2.62
N THR A 225 48.33 -20.70 -3.68
CA THR A 225 47.75 -20.87 -5.02
C THR A 225 47.87 -22.32 -5.47
N TYR A 226 46.75 -22.88 -5.95
CA TYR A 226 46.66 -24.23 -6.49
C TYR A 226 46.22 -24.19 -7.96
N ALA A 227 46.82 -25.05 -8.79
CA ALA A 227 46.52 -25.19 -10.21
C ALA A 227 46.50 -23.87 -11.02
N GLY A 228 47.22 -22.84 -10.57
CA GLY A 228 47.30 -21.52 -11.21
C GLY A 228 45.99 -20.75 -11.28
N LYS A 229 44.97 -21.14 -10.52
CA LYS A 229 43.64 -20.50 -10.57
C LYS A 229 42.89 -20.47 -9.23
N ASP A 230 43.19 -21.39 -8.32
CA ASP A 230 42.48 -21.52 -7.05
C ASP A 230 43.35 -20.89 -5.94
N HIS A 231 42.92 -19.74 -5.41
CA HIS A 231 43.69 -18.96 -4.43
C HIS A 231 43.05 -19.05 -3.06
N HIS A 232 43.78 -19.53 -2.07
CA HIS A 232 43.29 -19.84 -0.73
C HIS A 232 43.90 -18.91 0.31
N PHE A 233 43.07 -18.49 1.25
CA PHE A 233 43.47 -17.93 2.53
C PHE A 233 42.94 -18.83 3.65
N ASN A 234 43.85 -19.59 4.27
CA ASN A 234 43.52 -20.48 5.38
C ASN A 234 43.47 -19.67 6.67
N SER A 235 42.29 -19.42 7.20
CA SER A 235 42.09 -18.72 8.45
C SER A 235 40.74 -19.05 9.07
N THR A 236 40.76 -19.78 10.18
CA THR A 236 39.52 -20.11 10.92
C THR A 236 38.80 -18.87 11.44
N LYS A 237 39.56 -17.88 11.90
CA LYS A 237 39.04 -16.58 12.36
C LYS A 237 38.22 -15.90 11.26
N HIS A 238 38.83 -15.69 10.09
CA HIS A 238 38.20 -14.92 9.02
C HIS A 238 37.13 -15.72 8.27
N GLY A 239 37.34 -17.02 8.03
CA GLY A 239 36.35 -17.90 7.40
C GLY A 239 35.05 -17.96 8.21
N THR A 240 35.16 -18.14 9.54
CA THR A 240 34.00 -18.15 10.44
C THR A 240 33.27 -16.80 10.45
N ILE A 241 33.99 -15.67 10.41
CA ILE A 241 33.37 -14.34 10.33
C ILE A 241 32.57 -14.21 9.03
N LEU A 242 33.16 -14.54 7.87
CA LEU A 242 32.44 -14.41 6.58
C LEU A 242 31.22 -15.33 6.50
N LEU A 243 31.28 -16.55 7.04
CA LEU A 243 30.11 -17.43 7.13
C LEU A 243 29.00 -16.80 7.97
N ARG A 244 29.33 -16.22 9.15
CA ARG A 244 28.36 -15.55 10.03
C ARG A 244 27.76 -14.30 9.38
N GLU A 245 28.55 -13.59 8.58
CA GLU A 245 28.12 -12.41 7.84
C GLU A 245 27.29 -12.73 6.58
N GLY A 246 27.04 -14.02 6.30
CA GLY A 246 26.11 -14.45 5.25
C GLY A 246 26.76 -14.77 3.90
N PHE A 247 28.03 -15.14 3.87
CA PHE A 247 28.60 -15.80 2.70
C PHE A 247 28.24 -17.30 2.71
N TYR A 248 27.12 -17.67 2.08
CA TYR A 248 26.57 -19.04 2.08
C TYR A 248 27.19 -19.97 1.03
N ILE A 249 26.80 -21.26 1.12
CA ILE A 249 27.08 -22.32 0.16
C ILE A 249 26.47 -22.00 -1.22
N LYS A 250 27.11 -22.45 -2.31
CA LYS A 250 26.77 -22.24 -3.73
C LYS A 250 25.28 -22.31 -4.14
N LYS A 251 24.40 -22.96 -3.36
CA LYS A 251 22.96 -23.11 -3.66
C LYS A 251 22.09 -21.96 -3.13
N TYR A 252 22.54 -21.25 -2.09
CA TYR A 252 21.77 -20.19 -1.41
C TYR A 252 22.50 -18.83 -1.47
N LYS A 253 23.20 -18.58 -2.59
CA LYS A 253 23.96 -17.34 -2.76
C LYS A 253 23.03 -16.13 -2.67
N GLN A 254 23.44 -15.13 -1.92
CA GLN A 254 22.78 -13.83 -1.83
C GLN A 254 23.84 -12.76 -1.57
N VAL A 255 23.50 -11.50 -1.78
CA VAL A 255 24.32 -10.37 -1.32
C VAL A 255 24.22 -10.34 0.21
N PRO A 256 25.35 -10.52 0.94
CA PRO A 256 25.39 -10.45 2.39
C PRO A 256 24.69 -9.20 2.94
N THR A 257 23.93 -9.34 4.02
CA THR A 257 23.15 -8.22 4.61
C THR A 257 24.05 -7.04 4.94
N PHE A 258 25.24 -7.29 5.50
CA PHE A 258 26.18 -6.21 5.83
C PHE A 258 26.64 -5.39 4.61
N ILE A 259 26.68 -6.00 3.42
CA ILE A 259 27.01 -5.30 2.18
C ILE A 259 25.79 -4.52 1.70
N ARG A 260 24.59 -5.10 1.79
CA ARG A 260 23.34 -4.43 1.39
C ARG A 260 23.04 -3.17 2.20
N THR A 261 23.60 -3.06 3.41
CA THR A 261 23.51 -1.88 4.28
C THR A 261 24.64 -0.86 4.09
N CYS A 262 25.57 -1.10 3.16
CA CYS A 262 26.65 -0.17 2.87
C CYS A 262 26.21 1.04 2.04
N ASN A 263 27.06 2.08 2.06
CA ASN A 263 26.94 3.24 1.20
C ASN A 263 27.13 2.89 -0.29
N ILE A 264 26.70 3.82 -1.15
CA ILE A 264 26.74 3.68 -2.61
C ILE A 264 28.13 3.31 -3.14
N ASN A 265 29.20 3.91 -2.60
CA ASN A 265 30.57 3.66 -3.08
C ASN A 265 30.99 2.19 -2.86
N ASN A 266 30.70 1.65 -1.69
CA ASN A 266 30.98 0.25 -1.40
C ASN A 266 30.10 -0.70 -2.21
N ILE A 267 28.82 -0.37 -2.40
CA ILE A 267 27.91 -1.14 -3.27
C ILE A 267 28.44 -1.18 -4.71
N CYS A 268 28.84 -0.05 -5.26
CA CYS A 268 29.41 0.06 -6.60
C CYS A 268 30.67 -0.80 -6.75
N ASN A 269 31.61 -0.72 -5.80
CA ASN A 269 32.83 -1.53 -5.82
C ASN A 269 32.53 -3.03 -5.70
N MET A 270 31.55 -3.42 -4.89
CA MET A 270 31.08 -4.81 -4.82
C MET A 270 30.50 -5.28 -6.15
N LEU A 271 29.70 -4.45 -6.82
CA LEU A 271 29.22 -4.78 -8.17
C LEU A 271 30.37 -4.93 -9.16
N SER A 272 31.40 -4.07 -9.13
CA SER A 272 32.56 -4.20 -10.02
C SER A 272 33.21 -5.58 -9.84
N GLY A 273 33.40 -6.01 -8.58
CA GLY A 273 33.93 -7.32 -8.26
C GLY A 273 33.04 -8.47 -8.74
N TYR A 274 31.73 -8.36 -8.52
CA TYR A 274 30.78 -9.37 -8.97
C TYR A 274 30.78 -9.52 -10.50
N PHE A 275 30.78 -8.42 -11.25
CA PHE A 275 30.83 -8.43 -12.71
C PHE A 275 32.23 -8.80 -13.26
N ASP A 276 33.32 -8.51 -12.55
CA ASP A 276 34.64 -9.02 -12.93
C ASP A 276 34.76 -10.54 -12.76
N ALA A 277 34.06 -11.14 -11.79
CA ALA A 277 33.92 -12.59 -11.65
C ALA A 277 32.97 -13.18 -12.70
N ASP A 278 31.66 -12.96 -12.55
CA ASP A 278 30.61 -13.64 -13.32
C ASP A 278 30.14 -12.87 -14.58
N GLY A 279 30.59 -11.63 -14.74
CA GLY A 279 30.11 -10.74 -15.79
C GLY A 279 30.89 -10.82 -17.10
N THR A 280 30.20 -10.60 -18.22
CA THR A 280 30.78 -10.54 -19.56
C THR A 280 30.24 -9.34 -20.34
N VAL A 281 31.07 -8.80 -21.23
CA VAL A 281 30.66 -7.79 -22.21
C VAL A 281 30.47 -8.48 -23.56
N GLU A 282 29.22 -8.57 -24.01
CA GLU A 282 28.86 -9.06 -25.33
C GLU A 282 28.72 -7.89 -26.32
N LYS A 283 28.45 -8.21 -27.61
CA LYS A 283 28.33 -7.22 -28.69
C LYS A 283 27.27 -6.13 -28.41
N SER A 284 26.23 -6.41 -27.63
CA SER A 284 25.10 -5.48 -27.44
C SER A 284 24.66 -5.31 -26.00
N ARG A 285 25.41 -5.88 -25.04
CA ARG A 285 24.99 -5.92 -23.63
C ARG A 285 26.14 -6.23 -22.70
N VAL A 286 25.98 -5.81 -21.46
CA VAL A 286 26.70 -6.37 -20.32
C VAL A 286 25.79 -7.42 -19.69
N ASN A 287 26.31 -8.59 -19.34
CA ASN A 287 25.54 -9.61 -18.61
C ASN A 287 26.35 -10.24 -17.50
N ALA A 288 25.66 -10.87 -16.54
CA ALA A 288 26.23 -11.75 -15.54
C ALA A 288 25.25 -12.90 -15.28
N THR A 289 25.75 -14.10 -14.98
CA THR A 289 24.92 -15.29 -14.77
C THR A 289 25.11 -15.86 -13.38
N THR A 290 24.01 -16.24 -12.73
CA THR A 290 24.04 -16.90 -11.42
C THR A 290 23.06 -18.07 -11.37
N ASN A 291 23.32 -19.05 -10.50
CA ASN A 291 22.41 -20.15 -10.21
C ASN A 291 21.46 -19.85 -9.04
N SER A 292 21.46 -18.61 -8.52
CA SER A 292 20.60 -18.16 -7.43
C SER A 292 19.64 -17.07 -7.90
N GLU A 293 18.34 -17.35 -7.84
CA GLU A 293 17.26 -16.39 -8.09
C GLU A 293 17.34 -15.19 -7.15
N THR A 294 17.54 -15.44 -5.85
CA THR A 294 17.64 -14.39 -4.81
C THR A 294 18.79 -13.42 -5.10
N LEU A 295 19.97 -13.94 -5.45
CA LEU A 295 21.10 -13.09 -5.82
C LEU A 295 20.78 -12.28 -7.08
N ALA A 296 20.14 -12.90 -8.09
CA ALA A 296 19.78 -12.20 -9.32
C ALA A 296 18.82 -11.03 -9.05
N ILE A 297 17.78 -11.26 -8.26
CA ILE A 297 16.81 -10.23 -7.84
C ILE A 297 17.51 -9.12 -7.06
N GLN A 298 18.37 -9.45 -6.09
CA GLN A 298 19.09 -8.45 -5.30
C GLN A 298 20.01 -7.57 -6.17
N ILE A 299 20.82 -8.18 -7.04
CA ILE A 299 21.70 -7.43 -7.96
C ILE A 299 20.86 -6.55 -8.90
N LYS A 300 19.77 -7.07 -9.46
CA LYS A 300 18.85 -6.27 -10.28
C LYS A 300 18.29 -5.09 -9.49
N THR A 301 17.78 -5.29 -8.27
CA THR A 301 17.19 -4.22 -7.45
C THR A 301 18.23 -3.16 -7.10
N ILE A 302 19.47 -3.54 -6.79
CA ILE A 302 20.58 -2.61 -6.57
C ILE A 302 20.86 -1.80 -7.85
N LEU A 303 20.95 -2.45 -9.02
CA LEU A 303 21.14 -1.76 -10.30
C LEU A 303 19.99 -0.80 -10.60
N MET A 304 18.74 -1.20 -10.34
CA MET A 304 17.57 -0.32 -10.51
C MET A 304 17.63 0.89 -9.56
N ASN A 305 18.05 0.73 -8.31
CA ASN A 305 18.22 1.83 -7.37
C ASN A 305 19.31 2.84 -7.83
N LEU A 306 20.35 2.37 -8.54
CA LEU A 306 21.33 3.21 -9.23
C LEU A 306 20.80 3.88 -10.52
N GLY A 307 19.59 3.53 -10.97
CA GLY A 307 19.01 3.98 -12.25
C GLY A 307 19.35 3.12 -13.46
N ILE A 308 20.14 2.06 -13.27
CA ILE A 308 20.59 1.13 -14.31
C ILE A 308 19.48 0.12 -14.62
N LEU A 309 18.84 0.25 -15.78
CA LEU A 309 17.86 -0.73 -16.25
C LEU A 309 18.53 -2.04 -16.64
N SER A 310 18.13 -3.12 -15.98
CA SER A 310 18.58 -4.47 -16.24
C SER A 310 17.40 -5.44 -16.34
N ASN A 311 17.59 -6.53 -17.08
CA ASN A 311 16.59 -7.58 -17.28
C ASN A 311 17.14 -8.92 -16.76
N ILE A 312 16.32 -9.73 -16.08
CA ILE A 312 16.65 -11.12 -15.72
C ILE A 312 16.01 -12.09 -16.72
N ARG A 313 16.82 -12.96 -17.31
CA ARG A 313 16.36 -14.06 -18.17
C ARG A 313 16.76 -15.41 -17.59
N ILE A 314 15.86 -16.38 -17.64
CA ILE A 314 16.18 -17.76 -17.26
C ILE A 314 16.84 -18.46 -18.45
N ARG A 315 18.01 -19.03 -18.23
CA ARG A 315 18.73 -19.90 -19.17
C ARG A 315 18.73 -21.32 -18.66
N HIS A 316 18.41 -22.27 -19.54
CA HIS A 316 18.57 -23.69 -19.30
C HIS A 316 19.89 -24.11 -19.95
N ILE A 317 20.85 -24.54 -19.14
CA ILE A 317 22.17 -24.95 -19.60
C ILE A 317 22.35 -26.42 -19.23
N ILE A 318 22.69 -27.26 -20.20
CA ILE A 318 23.10 -28.64 -19.95
C ILE A 318 24.62 -28.62 -19.73
N PRO A 319 25.13 -28.88 -18.52
CA PRO A 319 26.56 -28.89 -18.27
C PRO A 319 27.24 -29.99 -19.10
N PRO A 320 28.50 -29.80 -19.53
CA PRO A 320 29.25 -30.83 -20.24
C PRO A 320 29.27 -32.14 -19.44
N GLY A 321 28.84 -33.24 -20.07
CA GLY A 321 28.78 -34.56 -19.44
C GLY A 321 27.57 -34.83 -18.54
N GLN A 322 26.56 -33.94 -18.52
CA GLN A 322 25.29 -34.17 -17.82
C GLN A 322 24.12 -34.25 -18.80
N ILE A 323 23.09 -35.00 -18.43
CA ILE A 323 21.87 -35.18 -19.24
C ILE A 323 20.80 -34.15 -18.83
N GLU A 324 20.79 -33.72 -17.56
CA GLU A 324 19.80 -32.79 -17.04
C GLU A 324 20.21 -31.33 -17.21
N SER A 325 19.26 -30.51 -17.68
CA SER A 325 19.44 -29.06 -17.77
C SER A 325 19.39 -28.41 -16.38
N ARG A 326 20.30 -27.47 -16.13
CA ARG A 326 20.31 -26.62 -14.94
C ARG A 326 19.78 -25.24 -15.27
N LYS A 327 19.00 -24.67 -14.34
CA LYS A 327 18.46 -23.30 -14.44
C LYS A 327 19.49 -22.29 -13.96
N TYR A 328 19.69 -21.24 -14.75
CA TYR A 328 20.52 -20.08 -14.42
C TYR A 328 19.75 -18.80 -14.70
N TRP A 329 19.97 -17.78 -13.88
CA TRP A 329 19.41 -16.44 -14.04
C TRP A 329 20.50 -15.54 -14.61
N GLU A 330 20.27 -15.02 -15.81
CA GLU A 330 21.13 -14.06 -16.51
C GLU A 330 20.59 -12.64 -16.27
N ILE A 331 21.36 -11.81 -15.58
CA ILE A 331 21.12 -10.36 -15.49
C ILE A 331 21.76 -9.74 -16.74
N SER A 332 21.02 -8.89 -17.46
CA SER A 332 21.49 -8.25 -18.69
C SER A 332 21.15 -6.77 -18.74
N ILE A 333 22.16 -5.94 -19.00
CA ILE A 333 22.06 -4.49 -19.22
C ILE A 333 22.25 -4.23 -20.72
N GLN A 334 21.20 -3.74 -21.38
CA GLN A 334 21.16 -3.60 -22.84
C GLN A 334 20.98 -2.16 -23.32
N ASN A 335 20.41 -1.29 -22.48
CA ASN A 335 20.22 0.12 -22.80
C ASN A 335 21.57 0.85 -22.72
N ILE A 336 21.93 1.62 -23.75
CA ILE A 336 23.19 2.37 -23.79
C ILE A 336 23.36 3.37 -22.63
N GLU A 337 22.27 4.00 -22.18
CA GLU A 337 22.27 4.92 -21.05
C GLU A 337 22.61 4.18 -19.75
N SER A 338 21.98 3.02 -19.54
CA SER A 338 22.29 2.14 -18.40
C SER A 338 23.68 1.52 -18.50
N ILE A 339 24.20 1.27 -19.72
CA ILE A 339 25.59 0.83 -19.93
C ILE A 339 26.58 1.95 -19.60
N LYS A 340 26.26 3.22 -19.93
CA LYS A 340 27.06 4.37 -19.52
C LYS A 340 27.04 4.57 -18.01
N MET A 341 25.86 4.55 -17.39
CA MET A 341 25.72 4.57 -15.91
C MET A 341 26.49 3.41 -15.26
N PHE A 342 26.46 2.20 -15.85
CA PHE A 342 27.27 1.08 -15.40
C PHE A 342 28.76 1.39 -15.48
N LYS A 343 29.25 1.96 -16.59
CA LYS A 343 30.65 2.37 -16.74
C LYS A 343 31.05 3.46 -15.73
N ASP A 344 30.17 4.42 -15.48
CA ASP A 344 30.48 5.58 -14.65
C ASP A 344 30.49 5.22 -13.16
N CYS A 345 29.56 4.36 -12.71
CA CYS A 345 29.39 4.02 -11.31
C CYS A 345 30.08 2.72 -10.90
N ILE A 346 30.15 1.71 -11.79
CA ILE A 346 30.59 0.34 -11.46
C ILE A 346 31.92 0.03 -12.17
N ASP A 347 31.90 0.05 -13.50
CA ASP A 347 33.01 -0.34 -14.39
C ASP A 347 33.61 -1.75 -14.13
N PHE A 348 34.36 -2.25 -15.11
CA PHE A 348 35.21 -3.43 -14.93
C PHE A 348 36.61 -2.98 -14.52
N ARG A 349 37.25 -3.68 -13.58
CA ARG A 349 38.68 -3.49 -13.29
C ARG A 349 39.57 -4.28 -14.22
N ILE A 350 39.04 -5.36 -14.84
CA ILE A 350 39.77 -6.15 -15.84
C ILE A 350 39.93 -5.36 -17.15
N PRO A 351 41.16 -5.06 -17.61
CA PRO A 351 41.41 -4.20 -18.77
C PRO A 351 40.72 -4.67 -20.07
N ARG A 352 40.70 -5.99 -20.30
CA ARG A 352 40.05 -6.57 -21.49
C ARG A 352 38.54 -6.31 -21.50
N LYS A 353 37.88 -6.44 -20.34
CA LYS A 353 36.43 -6.20 -20.21
C LYS A 353 36.13 -4.70 -20.28
N ARG A 354 36.95 -3.85 -19.66
CA ARG A 354 36.84 -2.38 -19.75
C ARG A 354 36.93 -1.88 -21.20
N LYS A 355 37.92 -2.33 -21.97
CA LYS A 355 38.03 -1.97 -23.41
C LYS A 355 36.80 -2.40 -24.21
N ALA A 356 36.25 -3.57 -23.91
CA ALA A 356 35.02 -4.04 -24.55
C ALA A 356 33.81 -3.16 -24.17
N LEU A 357 33.71 -2.74 -22.90
CA LEU A 357 32.67 -1.85 -22.41
C LEU A 357 32.75 -0.46 -23.06
N GLU A 358 33.96 0.11 -23.19
CA GLU A 358 34.19 1.38 -23.90
C GLU A 358 33.73 1.32 -25.36
N SER A 359 34.08 0.24 -26.06
CA SER A 359 33.61 0.01 -27.43
C SER A 359 32.09 -0.07 -27.50
N LEU A 360 31.45 -0.66 -26.50
CA LEU A 360 30.00 -0.76 -26.41
C LEU A 360 29.34 0.61 -26.16
N CYS A 361 29.91 1.45 -25.28
CA CYS A 361 29.43 2.81 -24.98
C CYS A 361 29.42 3.75 -26.19
N ASN A 362 30.32 3.54 -27.14
CA ASN A 362 30.46 4.36 -28.34
C ASN A 362 29.49 4.00 -29.48
N ARG A 363 28.68 2.95 -29.31
CA ARG A 363 27.70 2.54 -30.34
C ARG A 363 26.47 3.45 -30.33
N LYS A 364 25.87 3.63 -31.51
CA LYS A 364 24.56 4.30 -31.63
C LYS A 364 23.50 3.50 -30.88
N SER A 365 22.69 4.20 -30.06
CA SER A 365 21.60 3.62 -29.27
C SER A 365 20.64 2.84 -30.16
N SER A 366 20.56 1.52 -30.00
CA SER A 366 19.68 0.64 -30.81
C SER A 366 18.57 -0.03 -30.01
N THR A 367 18.64 -0.02 -28.68
CA THR A 367 17.83 -0.89 -27.82
C THR A 367 16.53 -0.22 -27.34
N LYS A 368 15.41 -0.89 -27.63
CA LYS A 368 14.03 -0.48 -27.30
C LYS A 368 13.64 -0.80 -25.85
N CYS A 369 14.54 -0.60 -24.89
CA CYS A 369 14.35 -1.05 -23.51
C CYS A 369 13.63 -0.01 -22.62
N ASP A 370 13.94 1.28 -22.75
CA ASP A 370 13.24 2.35 -22.03
C ASP A 370 12.21 3.01 -22.94
N THR A 371 11.00 2.44 -22.91
CA THR A 371 9.89 2.87 -23.77
C THR A 371 8.67 3.21 -22.92
N VAL A 372 7.99 4.28 -23.29
CA VAL A 372 6.74 4.72 -22.66
C VAL A 372 5.56 4.13 -23.44
N PRO A 373 4.78 3.21 -22.83
CA PRO A 373 3.63 2.62 -23.47
C PRO A 373 2.43 3.58 -23.50
N HIS A 374 1.42 3.21 -24.28
CA HIS A 374 0.05 3.78 -24.24
C HIS A 374 -0.05 5.31 -24.47
N LEU A 375 0.89 5.88 -25.23
CA LEU A 375 0.92 7.32 -25.54
C LEU A 375 -0.10 7.81 -26.57
N ASN A 376 -0.88 6.92 -27.21
CA ASN A 376 -1.79 7.32 -28.28
C ASN A 376 -2.80 8.39 -27.82
N LYS A 377 -3.54 8.13 -26.74
CA LYS A 377 -4.54 9.07 -26.23
C LYS A 377 -3.90 10.36 -25.66
N PRO A 378 -2.85 10.30 -24.81
CA PRO A 378 -2.18 11.50 -24.33
C PRO A 378 -1.66 12.41 -25.45
N ILE A 379 -0.99 11.84 -26.47
CA ILE A 379 -0.51 12.59 -27.63
C ILE A 379 -1.68 13.17 -28.42
N THR A 380 -2.78 12.44 -28.57
CA THR A 380 -3.96 12.93 -29.30
C THR A 380 -4.63 14.08 -28.56
N ALA A 381 -4.73 14.02 -27.23
CA ALA A 381 -5.27 15.12 -26.43
C ALA A 381 -4.40 16.38 -26.56
N LEU A 382 -3.08 16.25 -26.41
CA LEU A 382 -2.14 17.35 -26.65
C LEU A 382 -2.26 17.89 -28.07
N GLN A 383 -2.38 17.00 -29.06
CA GLN A 383 -2.56 17.39 -30.46
C GLN A 383 -3.82 18.24 -30.67
N THR A 384 -4.95 17.84 -30.09
CA THR A 384 -6.21 18.58 -30.18
C THR A 384 -6.08 19.95 -29.52
N ALA A 385 -5.54 20.03 -28.30
CA ALA A 385 -5.37 21.29 -27.58
C ALA A 385 -4.48 22.28 -28.34
N VAL A 386 -3.33 21.81 -28.86
CA VAL A 386 -2.40 22.63 -29.62
C VAL A 386 -3.01 23.09 -30.95
N VAL A 387 -3.70 22.20 -31.67
CA VAL A 387 -4.34 22.57 -32.95
C VAL A 387 -5.45 23.60 -32.74
N ALA A 388 -6.23 23.48 -31.66
CA ALA A 388 -7.28 24.45 -31.35
C ALA A 388 -6.72 25.86 -31.07
N ASP A 389 -5.54 25.95 -30.47
CA ASP A 389 -4.89 27.21 -30.12
C ASP A 389 -4.12 27.86 -31.29
N ARG A 390 -3.23 27.10 -31.98
CA ARG A 390 -2.36 27.65 -33.04
C ARG A 390 -2.73 27.25 -34.47
N GLY A 391 -3.78 26.44 -34.66
CA GLY A 391 -4.25 25.96 -35.97
C GLY A 391 -3.47 24.78 -36.58
N TYR A 392 -2.35 24.35 -36.00
CA TYR A 392 -1.58 23.20 -36.50
C TYR A 392 -0.84 22.43 -35.41
N PHE A 393 -0.64 21.11 -35.60
CA PHE A 393 0.01 20.28 -34.58
C PHE A 393 1.53 20.34 -34.61
N LEU A 394 2.17 20.28 -35.77
CA LEU A 394 3.62 20.45 -35.91
C LEU A 394 3.89 21.28 -37.17
N PRO A 395 5.00 22.02 -37.24
CA PRO A 395 5.43 22.66 -38.47
C PRO A 395 5.61 21.64 -39.61
N LYS A 396 5.38 22.06 -40.86
CA LYS A 396 5.57 21.20 -42.05
C LYS A 396 7.02 20.72 -42.21
N THR A 397 7.98 21.47 -41.67
CA THR A 397 9.41 21.13 -41.65
C THR A 397 9.74 19.90 -40.79
N MET A 398 8.83 19.47 -39.88
CA MET A 398 9.04 18.35 -38.96
C MET A 398 8.34 17.04 -39.38
N ASN A 399 8.36 16.70 -40.68
CA ASN A 399 7.70 15.51 -41.21
C ASN A 399 8.20 14.18 -40.61
N ASN A 400 9.48 14.08 -40.28
CA ASN A 400 10.06 12.88 -39.65
C ASN A 400 9.52 12.63 -38.24
N LEU A 401 9.39 13.70 -37.44
CA LEU A 401 8.81 13.62 -36.10
C LEU A 401 7.32 13.31 -36.18
N ARG A 402 6.58 13.99 -37.08
CA ARG A 402 5.16 13.72 -37.34
C ARG A 402 4.90 12.25 -37.72
N THR A 403 5.70 11.71 -38.63
CA THR A 403 5.60 10.30 -39.04
C THR A 403 5.87 9.36 -37.86
N THR A 404 6.83 9.72 -37.01
CA THR A 404 7.19 8.93 -35.82
C THR A 404 6.05 8.94 -34.79
N ILE A 405 5.48 10.11 -34.49
CA ILE A 405 4.32 10.27 -33.60
C ILE A 405 3.12 9.46 -34.13
N ASN A 406 2.84 9.52 -35.43
CA ASN A 406 1.75 8.75 -36.02
C ASN A 406 1.95 7.24 -35.85
N ARG A 407 3.19 6.74 -36.00
CA ARG A 407 3.51 5.33 -35.72
C ARG A 407 3.40 4.97 -34.23
N TRP A 408 3.64 5.91 -33.32
CA TRP A 408 3.38 5.70 -31.88
C TRP A 408 1.89 5.61 -31.60
N LYS A 409 1.09 6.53 -32.16
CA LYS A 409 -0.37 6.53 -32.05
C LYS A 409 -0.99 5.23 -32.57
N ARG A 410 -0.49 4.70 -33.69
CA ARG A 410 -0.95 3.42 -34.26
C ARG A 410 -0.45 2.18 -33.51
N GLY A 411 0.53 2.32 -32.61
CA GLY A 411 1.15 1.19 -31.92
C GLY A 411 2.23 0.44 -32.73
N ASP A 412 2.44 0.79 -34.01
CA ASP A 412 3.47 0.18 -34.89
C ASP A 412 4.89 0.33 -34.34
N ARG A 413 5.13 1.35 -33.52
CA ARG A 413 6.44 1.68 -32.98
C ARG A 413 6.34 2.02 -31.50
N LYS A 414 7.22 1.40 -30.70
CA LYS A 414 7.40 1.78 -29.30
C LYS A 414 8.01 3.18 -29.18
N ALA A 415 7.46 4.00 -28.29
CA ALA A 415 7.93 5.34 -28.04
C ALA A 415 9.07 5.31 -27.03
N ARG A 416 10.30 5.63 -27.46
CA ARG A 416 11.44 5.73 -26.54
C ARG A 416 11.33 7.02 -25.72
N ARG A 417 11.61 6.96 -24.42
CA ARG A 417 11.46 8.10 -23.49
C ARG A 417 12.18 9.36 -23.98
N ASP A 418 13.42 9.22 -24.44
CA ASP A 418 14.23 10.32 -25.00
C ASP A 418 13.60 10.98 -26.24
N MET A 419 12.94 10.19 -27.09
CA MET A 419 12.25 10.72 -28.27
C MET A 419 10.93 11.41 -27.90
N VAL A 420 10.24 10.95 -26.85
CA VAL A 420 9.02 11.59 -26.34
C VAL A 420 9.36 12.91 -25.64
N ARG A 421 10.49 12.96 -24.91
CA ARG A 421 11.07 14.21 -24.38
C ARG A 421 11.31 15.23 -25.50
N LYS A 422 12.06 14.84 -26.54
CA LYS A 422 12.32 15.69 -27.72
C LYS A 422 11.05 16.17 -28.41
N MET A 423 10.00 15.34 -28.42
CA MET A 423 8.70 15.72 -28.92
C MET A 423 8.06 16.79 -28.02
N LEU A 424 7.98 16.57 -26.71
CA LEU A 424 7.41 17.51 -25.75
C LEU A 424 8.14 18.86 -25.75
N ASP A 425 9.45 18.88 -25.95
CA ASP A 425 10.24 20.11 -26.04
C ASP A 425 9.74 21.03 -27.18
N GLN A 426 9.12 20.47 -28.24
CA GLN A 426 8.51 21.27 -29.33
C GLN A 426 7.18 21.94 -28.93
N PHE A 427 6.66 21.62 -27.74
CA PHE A 427 5.40 22.10 -27.18
C PHE A 427 5.61 22.78 -25.82
N PHE A 428 6.81 23.28 -25.55
CA PHE A 428 7.18 23.87 -24.26
C PHE A 428 6.27 25.02 -23.80
N ASP A 429 5.69 25.76 -24.74
CA ASP A 429 4.73 26.84 -24.44
C ASP A 429 3.43 26.31 -23.80
N TYR A 430 3.09 25.04 -24.07
CA TYR A 430 1.91 24.37 -23.53
C TYR A 430 2.18 23.65 -22.19
N ARG A 431 3.33 23.85 -21.53
CA ARG A 431 3.69 23.18 -20.26
C ARG A 431 2.70 23.40 -19.11
N HIS A 432 1.91 24.46 -19.18
CA HIS A 432 0.87 24.80 -18.22
C HIS A 432 -0.42 23.98 -18.43
N THR A 433 -0.57 23.34 -19.58
CA THR A 433 -1.75 22.53 -19.91
C THR A 433 -1.70 21.16 -19.25
N LYS A 434 -2.88 20.62 -18.89
CA LYS A 434 -3.01 19.29 -18.31
C LYS A 434 -2.54 18.19 -19.28
N GLU A 435 -2.69 18.38 -20.59
CA GLU A 435 -2.29 17.43 -21.64
C GLU A 435 -0.77 17.30 -21.72
N TYR A 436 -0.04 18.43 -21.67
CA TYR A 436 1.41 18.42 -21.60
C TYR A 436 1.88 17.73 -20.32
N GLN A 437 1.32 18.14 -19.17
CA GLN A 437 1.69 17.62 -17.85
C GLN A 437 1.44 16.10 -17.75
N ALA A 438 0.37 15.59 -18.35
CA ALA A 438 0.09 14.16 -18.38
C ALA A 438 1.19 13.35 -19.09
N ILE A 439 1.70 13.83 -20.24
CA ILE A 439 2.81 13.17 -20.93
C ILE A 439 4.12 13.36 -20.15
N GLU A 440 4.35 14.55 -19.58
CA GLU A 440 5.52 14.88 -18.75
C GLU A 440 5.68 13.89 -17.59
N LEU A 441 4.58 13.61 -16.86
CA LEU A 441 4.56 12.61 -15.78
C LEU A 441 4.92 11.20 -16.26
N LEU A 442 4.50 10.81 -17.47
CA LEU A 442 4.84 9.48 -18.02
C LEU A 442 6.32 9.36 -18.41
N ILE A 443 6.98 10.49 -18.72
CA ILE A 443 8.38 10.52 -19.12
C ILE A 443 9.35 10.88 -17.98
N ASP A 444 8.88 10.86 -16.72
CA ASP A 444 9.73 10.97 -15.52
C ASP A 444 10.90 9.98 -15.60
N PRO A 445 12.17 10.41 -15.55
CA PRO A 445 13.33 9.53 -15.66
C PRO A 445 13.38 8.42 -14.59
N HIS A 446 12.77 8.66 -13.43
CA HIS A 446 12.67 7.69 -12.34
C HIS A 446 11.60 6.63 -12.57
N LEU A 447 10.70 6.80 -13.55
CA LEU A 447 9.69 5.79 -13.87
C LEU A 447 10.20 4.80 -14.91
N PHE A 448 9.76 3.56 -14.75
CA PHE A 448 9.95 2.46 -15.69
C PHE A 448 8.65 1.64 -15.80
N PHE A 449 8.41 1.05 -16.97
CA PHE A 449 7.16 0.36 -17.28
C PHE A 449 7.44 -1.10 -17.58
N ASP A 450 6.98 -2.00 -16.72
CA ASP A 450 7.26 -3.43 -16.82
C ASP A 450 6.00 -4.24 -17.06
N GLN A 451 6.01 -5.04 -18.11
CA GLN A 451 4.82 -5.79 -18.52
C GLN A 451 4.73 -7.10 -17.74
N VAL A 452 3.56 -7.43 -17.20
CA VAL A 452 3.30 -8.72 -16.53
C VAL A 452 3.37 -9.85 -17.55
N THR A 453 4.14 -10.89 -17.25
CA THR A 453 4.35 -12.07 -18.13
C THR A 453 3.77 -13.35 -17.58
N SER A 454 3.74 -13.53 -16.26
CA SER A 454 3.11 -14.69 -15.62
C SER A 454 2.63 -14.37 -14.21
N LEU A 455 1.68 -15.17 -13.74
CA LEU A 455 1.06 -15.08 -12.42
C LEU A 455 1.10 -16.48 -11.81
N ASP A 456 1.70 -16.61 -10.64
CA ASP A 456 1.74 -17.87 -9.88
C ASP A 456 1.01 -17.66 -8.54
N ILE A 457 0.38 -18.71 -8.01
CA ILE A 457 -0.23 -18.69 -6.66
C ILE A 457 0.74 -19.38 -5.71
N ASP A 458 1.00 -18.76 -4.57
CA ASP A 458 1.88 -19.29 -3.53
C ASP A 458 1.30 -18.98 -2.14
N THR A 459 1.81 -19.65 -1.11
CA THR A 459 1.41 -19.44 0.28
C THR A 459 2.66 -19.11 1.10
N VAL A 460 2.80 -17.84 1.48
CA VAL A 460 4.04 -17.30 2.06
C VAL A 460 3.79 -16.52 3.33
N HIS A 461 4.86 -16.29 4.10
CA HIS A 461 4.81 -15.39 5.23
C HIS A 461 4.76 -13.93 4.75
N THR A 462 3.81 -13.14 5.24
CA THR A 462 3.52 -11.80 4.75
C THR A 462 3.72 -10.74 5.83
N ALA A 463 4.21 -9.58 5.43
CA ALA A 463 4.41 -8.42 6.29
C ALA A 463 3.95 -7.14 5.59
N ASP A 464 3.79 -6.06 6.35
CA ASP A 464 3.44 -4.73 5.82
C ASP A 464 4.15 -3.60 6.56
N LEU A 465 4.33 -2.47 5.88
CA LEU A 465 4.92 -1.24 6.42
C LEU A 465 3.88 -0.11 6.35
N SER A 466 3.58 0.51 7.49
CA SER A 466 2.77 1.73 7.49
C SER A 466 3.63 2.94 7.19
N VAL A 467 3.27 3.66 6.13
CA VAL A 467 3.89 4.93 5.73
C VAL A 467 2.85 6.05 5.88
N PRO A 468 3.08 7.01 6.79
CA PRO A 468 2.09 7.99 7.19
C PRO A 468 1.75 9.00 6.07
N ILE A 469 2.72 9.42 5.25
CA ILE A 469 2.52 10.38 4.15
C ILE A 469 2.63 9.64 2.80
N GLY A 470 1.66 9.84 1.91
CA GLY A 470 1.61 9.19 0.58
C GLY A 470 1.16 7.73 0.58
N LYS A 471 1.04 7.10 1.77
CA LYS A 471 0.42 5.78 2.03
C LYS A 471 0.96 4.61 1.17
N SER A 472 2.13 4.81 0.57
CA SER A 472 2.79 3.90 -0.36
C SER A 472 4.27 3.76 -0.02
N PHE A 473 4.84 2.58 -0.24
CA PHE A 473 6.29 2.37 -0.21
C PHE A 473 6.72 1.54 -1.42
N LEU A 474 7.97 1.72 -1.83
CA LEU A 474 8.61 1.01 -2.93
C LEU A 474 9.16 -0.34 -2.45
N ALA A 475 8.63 -1.43 -3.00
CA ALA A 475 9.04 -2.79 -2.67
C ALA A 475 9.27 -3.57 -3.96
N ASN A 476 10.48 -4.11 -4.18
CA ASN A 476 10.91 -4.71 -5.46
C ASN A 476 10.67 -3.79 -6.69
N GLY A 477 10.53 -2.48 -6.47
CA GLY A 477 10.23 -1.50 -7.50
C GLY A 477 8.74 -1.11 -7.64
N ILE A 478 7.79 -1.53 -6.78
CA ILE A 478 6.32 -1.30 -6.94
C ILE A 478 5.69 -0.64 -5.68
N VAL A 479 4.48 -0.03 -5.78
CA VAL A 479 3.81 0.93 -4.84
C VAL A 479 2.47 0.37 -4.21
N ASN A 480 1.93 0.83 -3.03
CA ASN A 480 0.72 0.33 -2.22
C ASN A 480 -0.23 1.42 -1.50
N HIS A 481 -1.47 1.21 -0.91
CA HIS A 481 -2.42 2.24 -0.23
C HIS A 481 -3.65 1.81 0.72
N ASN A 482 -4.20 2.57 1.75
CA ASN A 482 -5.50 2.34 2.56
C ASN A 482 -6.35 3.59 3.14
N THR A 483 -7.68 3.45 3.49
CA THR A 483 -8.64 4.33 4.34
C THR A 483 -9.78 5.18 3.67
N THR A 484 -11.05 4.73 3.54
CA THR A 484 -12.11 5.55 2.85
C THR A 484 -13.49 5.68 3.56
N LEU A 485 -14.00 4.69 4.31
CA LEU A 485 -15.36 4.74 4.91
C LEU A 485 -15.58 5.84 5.97
N CYS A 486 -14.61 6.09 6.85
CA CYS A 486 -14.76 7.06 7.95
C CYS A 486 -14.84 8.51 7.47
N LEU A 487 -14.27 8.81 6.31
CA LEU A 487 -14.32 10.14 5.70
C LEU A 487 -15.70 10.47 5.16
N GLU A 488 -16.45 9.44 4.72
CA GLU A 488 -17.84 9.57 4.30
C GLU A 488 -18.76 9.97 5.48
N LEU A 489 -18.56 9.37 6.66
CA LEU A 489 -19.33 9.72 7.86
C LEU A 489 -19.06 11.16 8.32
N LEU A 490 -17.81 11.63 8.19
CA LEU A 490 -17.47 13.02 8.46
C LEU A 490 -18.10 13.98 7.45
N ARG A 491 -18.21 13.59 6.17
CA ARG A 491 -18.95 14.36 5.16
C ARG A 491 -20.42 14.49 5.56
N ASN A 492 -21.07 13.40 5.97
CA ASN A 492 -22.47 13.43 6.38
C ASN A 492 -22.68 14.31 7.63
N ALA A 493 -21.72 14.30 8.56
CA ALA A 493 -21.73 15.22 9.70
C ALA A 493 -21.68 16.68 9.24
N GLN A 494 -20.80 17.03 8.29
CA GLN A 494 -20.71 18.39 7.74
C GLN A 494 -21.97 18.82 6.98
N ILE A 495 -22.64 17.90 6.27
CA ILE A 495 -23.92 18.16 5.59
C ILE A 495 -25.00 18.54 6.62
N LEU A 496 -25.00 17.88 7.78
CA LEU A 496 -25.89 18.18 8.90
C LEU A 496 -25.41 19.35 9.78
N ASP A 497 -24.37 20.08 9.35
CA ASP A 497 -23.74 21.18 10.09
C ASP A 497 -23.26 20.79 11.50
N ARG A 498 -22.89 19.52 11.68
CA ARG A 498 -22.36 18.98 12.93
C ARG A 498 -20.86 19.21 13.03
N PRO A 499 -20.31 19.57 14.22
CA PRO A 499 -18.88 19.65 14.42
C PRO A 499 -18.18 18.33 14.09
N ALA A 500 -17.19 18.35 13.21
CA ALA A 500 -16.52 17.16 12.69
C ALA A 500 -15.03 17.18 13.03
N PHE A 501 -14.57 16.16 13.76
CA PHE A 501 -13.20 16.05 14.22
C PHE A 501 -12.51 14.79 13.70
N TYR A 502 -11.25 14.90 13.29
CA TYR A 502 -10.39 13.77 12.93
C TYR A 502 -9.16 13.72 13.83
N ILE A 503 -9.02 12.65 14.62
CA ILE A 503 -7.86 12.43 15.48
C ILE A 503 -6.84 11.57 14.72
N ASN A 504 -5.80 12.21 14.19
CA ASN A 504 -4.88 11.64 13.22
C ASN A 504 -3.67 10.95 13.87
N ILE A 505 -3.92 9.89 14.65
CA ILE A 505 -2.89 9.15 15.40
C ILE A 505 -1.99 8.33 14.45
N GLU A 506 -2.60 7.63 13.49
CA GLU A 506 -1.90 6.86 12.45
C GLU A 506 -1.31 7.74 11.34
N LYS A 507 -1.53 9.07 11.40
CA LYS A 507 -1.02 10.07 10.46
C LYS A 507 -1.53 9.89 9.02
N ARG A 508 -2.62 9.14 8.83
CA ARG A 508 -3.19 8.80 7.51
C ARG A 508 -3.99 9.95 6.89
N CYS A 509 -4.51 10.89 7.67
CA CYS A 509 -5.30 12.00 7.15
C CYS A 509 -4.40 13.04 6.48
N THR A 510 -4.47 13.10 5.14
CA THR A 510 -3.72 14.03 4.28
C THR A 510 -4.69 14.75 3.34
N PRO A 511 -4.32 15.92 2.78
CA PRO A 511 -5.19 16.63 1.82
C PRO A 511 -5.60 15.77 0.62
N ALA A 512 -4.68 14.93 0.11
CA ALA A 512 -4.97 14.01 -0.98
C ALA A 512 -6.03 12.97 -0.59
N LEU A 513 -5.97 12.43 0.64
CA LEU A 513 -6.98 11.52 1.13
C LEU A 513 -8.35 12.20 1.23
N LEU A 514 -8.38 13.42 1.77
CA LEU A 514 -9.63 14.18 1.92
C LEU A 514 -10.28 14.45 0.55
N SER A 515 -9.47 14.70 -0.47
CA SER A 515 -9.96 14.92 -1.84
C SER A 515 -10.59 13.69 -2.51
N THR A 516 -10.44 12.50 -1.92
CA THR A 516 -11.04 11.27 -2.47
C THR A 516 -12.54 11.15 -2.20
N ILE A 517 -13.09 11.94 -1.28
CA ILE A 517 -14.51 12.01 -0.94
C ILE A 517 -15.09 13.30 -1.48
N GLN A 518 -16.00 13.18 -2.44
CA GLN A 518 -16.69 14.34 -3.02
C GLN A 518 -17.64 14.95 -1.99
N GLY A 519 -17.48 16.26 -1.74
CA GLY A 519 -18.33 17.04 -0.84
C GLY A 519 -17.83 17.14 0.60
N LEU A 520 -16.73 16.48 0.96
CA LEU A 520 -16.05 16.70 2.24
C LEU A 520 -15.26 18.02 2.16
N ASP A 521 -15.56 18.99 3.03
CA ASP A 521 -14.88 20.28 3.09
C ASP A 521 -13.73 20.25 4.10
N PRO A 522 -12.46 20.29 3.66
CA PRO A 522 -11.31 20.29 4.57
C PRO A 522 -11.27 21.50 5.51
N LYS A 523 -11.91 22.63 5.15
CA LYS A 523 -11.92 23.84 5.97
C LYS A 523 -12.84 23.71 7.18
N LYS A 524 -13.89 22.89 7.08
CA LYS A 524 -14.85 22.61 8.16
C LYS A 524 -14.43 21.44 9.05
N LEU A 525 -13.44 20.65 8.62
CA LEU A 525 -12.94 19.49 9.37
C LEU A 525 -11.84 19.91 10.33
N GLN A 526 -12.06 19.78 11.65
CA GLN A 526 -10.99 20.00 12.62
C GLN A 526 -10.13 18.74 12.73
N VAL A 527 -8.84 18.86 12.41
CA VAL A 527 -7.90 17.75 12.54
C VAL A 527 -7.03 17.99 13.77
N VAL A 528 -6.93 16.98 14.65
CA VAL A 528 -5.89 16.93 15.68
C VAL A 528 -4.68 16.24 15.05
N PRO A 529 -3.66 16.99 14.61
CA PRO A 529 -2.52 16.41 13.94
C PRO A 529 -1.64 15.66 14.94
N HIS A 530 -0.86 14.71 14.44
CA HIS A 530 0.31 14.25 15.16
C HIS A 530 1.39 15.35 15.12
N GLN A 531 1.81 15.84 16.28
CA GLN A 531 2.88 16.84 16.39
C GLN A 531 4.25 16.17 16.47
N ILE A 532 5.20 16.64 15.67
CA ILE A 532 6.56 16.10 15.60
C ILE A 532 7.38 16.54 16.81
N ASP A 533 7.22 17.78 17.24
CA ASP A 533 8.06 18.39 18.28
C ASP A 533 7.60 18.03 19.71
N LYS A 534 6.32 17.68 19.86
CA LYS A 534 5.73 17.20 21.12
C LYS A 534 4.74 16.08 20.82
N PRO A 535 5.21 14.82 20.66
CA PRO A 535 4.33 13.68 20.44
C PRO A 535 3.31 13.58 21.57
N LEU A 536 2.04 13.44 21.21
CA LEU A 536 0.97 13.24 22.19
C LEU A 536 0.96 11.77 22.63
N THR A 537 0.75 11.57 23.92
CA THR A 537 0.56 10.24 24.54
C THR A 537 -0.86 9.72 24.32
N ALA A 538 -1.10 8.44 24.60
CA ALA A 538 -2.45 7.88 24.57
C ALA A 538 -3.38 8.63 25.53
N GLU A 539 -2.88 8.98 26.71
CA GLU A 539 -3.55 9.79 27.71
C GLU A 539 -3.95 11.15 27.15
N ASP A 540 -3.03 11.84 26.46
CA ASP A 540 -3.31 13.13 25.84
C ASP A 540 -4.41 13.03 24.77
N TYR A 541 -4.31 12.05 23.86
CA TYR A 541 -5.33 11.85 22.83
C TYR A 541 -6.70 11.56 23.44
N LEU A 542 -6.77 10.67 24.43
CA LEU A 542 -8.03 10.33 25.09
C LEU A 542 -8.60 11.52 25.89
N ASN A 543 -7.75 12.32 26.54
CA ASN A 543 -8.17 13.55 27.21
C ASN A 543 -8.69 14.61 26.22
N ILE A 544 -8.07 14.74 25.05
CA ILE A 544 -8.54 15.60 23.97
C ILE A 544 -9.92 15.13 23.48
N ILE A 545 -10.08 13.82 23.21
CA ILE A 545 -11.37 13.25 22.79
C ILE A 545 -12.44 13.47 23.87
N GLU A 546 -12.11 13.23 25.14
CA GLU A 546 -13.03 13.45 26.26
C GLU A 546 -13.44 14.94 26.35
N ARG A 547 -12.49 15.87 26.14
CA ARG A 547 -12.76 17.30 26.15
C ARG A 547 -13.61 17.75 24.97
N ILE A 548 -13.37 17.23 23.76
CA ILE A 548 -14.23 17.47 22.60
C ILE A 548 -15.65 17.00 22.91
N ALA A 549 -15.81 15.76 23.39
CA ALA A 549 -17.13 15.21 23.72
C ALA A 549 -17.88 16.00 24.82
N LYS A 550 -17.15 16.58 25.79
CA LYS A 550 -17.76 17.44 26.84
C LYS A 550 -18.19 18.82 26.34
N THR A 551 -17.47 19.36 25.34
CA THR A 551 -17.61 20.77 24.94
C THR A 551 -18.38 20.97 23.64
N GLN A 552 -18.44 19.96 22.78
CA GLN A 552 -19.06 20.04 21.46
C GLN A 552 -20.30 19.15 21.42
N GLU A 553 -21.48 19.75 21.51
CA GLU A 553 -22.74 19.02 21.36
C GLU A 553 -22.92 18.51 19.94
N LYS A 554 -23.52 17.32 19.81
CA LYS A 554 -23.74 16.62 18.53
C LYS A 554 -22.49 16.42 17.67
N ALA A 555 -21.28 16.53 18.21
CA ALA A 555 -20.05 16.35 17.44
C ALA A 555 -19.90 14.91 16.92
N VAL A 556 -19.24 14.77 15.77
CA VAL A 556 -18.81 13.48 15.22
C VAL A 556 -17.28 13.45 15.22
N VAL A 557 -16.70 12.50 15.94
CA VAL A 557 -15.26 12.39 16.15
C VAL A 557 -14.75 11.06 15.61
N VAL A 558 -13.91 11.08 14.59
CA VAL A 558 -13.22 9.89 14.07
C VAL A 558 -11.84 9.78 14.72
N VAL A 559 -11.55 8.62 15.29
CA VAL A 559 -10.27 8.29 15.93
C VAL A 559 -9.54 7.26 15.08
N ASP A 560 -8.47 7.69 14.43
CA ASP A 560 -7.65 6.88 13.52
C ASP A 560 -6.24 6.70 14.07
N SER A 561 -5.92 5.64 14.82
CA SER A 561 -6.77 4.52 15.25
C SER A 561 -6.43 4.12 16.68
N ILE A 562 -7.30 3.33 17.34
CA ILE A 562 -7.02 2.78 18.69
C ILE A 562 -5.72 1.96 18.69
N ALA A 563 -5.47 1.25 17.59
CA ALA A 563 -4.31 0.39 17.41
C ALA A 563 -2.96 1.13 17.47
N ALA A 564 -2.95 2.45 17.32
CA ALA A 564 -1.75 3.29 17.30
C ALA A 564 -1.57 4.14 18.57
N LEU A 565 -2.46 4.02 19.55
CA LEU A 565 -2.29 4.68 20.86
C LEU A 565 -1.11 4.06 21.62
N SER A 566 -0.24 4.91 22.14
CA SER A 566 0.90 4.50 22.97
C SER A 566 0.96 5.35 24.25
N THR A 567 0.97 4.68 25.41
CA THR A 567 0.92 5.33 26.74
C THR A 567 2.20 6.09 27.04
N MET A 568 2.14 7.06 27.96
CA MET A 568 3.35 7.75 28.43
C MET A 568 4.42 6.77 28.93
N THR A 569 4.01 5.76 29.70
CA THR A 569 4.89 4.70 30.20
C THR A 569 5.52 3.89 29.08
N GLU A 570 4.76 3.52 28.04
CA GLU A 570 5.30 2.80 26.88
C GLU A 570 6.28 3.67 26.06
N GLN A 571 6.07 4.98 25.98
CA GLN A 571 6.97 5.90 25.26
C GLN A 571 8.29 6.15 26.00
N GLU A 572 8.29 6.12 27.34
CA GLU A 572 9.47 6.37 28.16
C GLU A 572 10.30 5.11 28.44
N GLU A 573 9.67 3.93 28.40
CA GLU A 573 10.34 2.66 28.68
C GLU A 573 11.22 2.15 27.53
N GLN A 574 12.26 1.39 27.89
CA GLN A 574 13.07 0.68 26.90
C GLN A 574 12.28 -0.49 26.30
N ILE A 575 12.32 -0.61 24.98
CA ILE A 575 11.70 -1.72 24.23
C ILE A 575 12.13 -3.06 24.83
N GLY A 576 11.17 -3.85 25.31
CA GLY A 576 11.40 -5.16 25.95
C GLY A 576 11.10 -5.23 27.44
N SER A 577 10.68 -4.13 28.07
CA SER A 577 10.10 -4.15 29.41
C SER A 577 8.73 -4.85 29.40
N ASN A 578 8.55 -5.87 30.25
CA ASN A 578 7.27 -6.58 30.41
C ASN A 578 6.31 -5.89 31.39
N LYS A 579 6.62 -4.67 31.85
CA LYS A 579 5.88 -4.02 32.96
C LYS A 579 4.54 -3.44 32.52
N ASP A 580 4.38 -3.02 31.26
CA ASP A 580 3.16 -2.33 30.80
C ASP A 580 2.42 -3.01 29.63
N MET A 581 2.53 -4.34 29.51
CA MET A 581 1.85 -5.13 28.45
C MET A 581 0.31 -4.95 28.39
N ALA A 582 -0.31 -4.38 29.43
CA ALA A 582 -1.76 -4.13 29.51
C ALA A 582 -2.14 -2.64 29.59
N GLY A 583 -1.17 -1.71 29.51
CA GLY A 583 -1.37 -0.27 29.71
C GLY A 583 -2.46 0.33 28.83
N PRO A 584 -2.37 0.23 27.49
CA PRO A 584 -3.36 0.79 26.58
C PRO A 584 -4.77 0.24 26.78
N ALA A 585 -4.93 -1.07 27.04
CA ALA A 585 -6.23 -1.69 27.24
C ALA A 585 -6.90 -1.26 28.56
N LYS A 586 -6.13 -1.09 29.65
CA LYS A 586 -6.61 -0.57 30.93
C LYS A 586 -7.05 0.90 30.81
N LEU A 587 -6.25 1.70 30.13
CA LEU A 587 -6.55 3.12 29.89
C LEU A 587 -7.82 3.29 29.06
N LEU A 588 -7.96 2.55 27.96
CA LEU A 588 -9.17 2.52 27.13
C LEU A 588 -10.40 2.10 27.93
N SER A 589 -10.28 1.06 28.77
CA SER A 589 -11.37 0.61 29.63
C SER A 589 -11.84 1.71 30.58
N ALA A 590 -10.91 2.49 31.15
CA ALA A 590 -11.24 3.62 32.01
C ALA A 590 -11.87 4.77 31.23
N PHE A 591 -11.35 5.08 30.04
CA PHE A 591 -11.90 6.08 29.15
C PHE A 591 -13.35 5.77 28.74
N PHE A 592 -13.62 4.55 28.22
CA PHE A 592 -14.95 4.18 27.74
C PHE A 592 -16.02 4.26 28.83
N ARG A 593 -15.69 3.85 30.07
CA ARG A 593 -16.61 3.96 31.22
C ARG A 593 -17.02 5.42 31.50
N ARG A 594 -16.11 6.38 31.35
CA ARG A 594 -16.42 7.81 31.53
C ARG A 594 -17.10 8.40 30.29
N ALA A 595 -16.61 8.04 29.11
CA ALA A 595 -17.09 8.54 27.84
C ALA A 595 -18.57 8.21 27.61
N GLN A 596 -19.05 7.02 27.99
CA GLN A 596 -20.42 6.60 27.73
C GLN A 596 -21.48 7.61 28.24
N GLN A 597 -21.29 8.15 29.44
CA GLN A 597 -22.22 9.12 30.03
C GLN A 597 -22.16 10.48 29.32
N ILE A 598 -20.95 10.90 28.92
CA ILE A 598 -20.73 12.17 28.22
C ILE A 598 -21.31 12.09 26.81
N VAL A 599 -21.04 11.00 26.11
CA VAL A 599 -21.48 10.74 24.74
C VAL A 599 -23.01 10.74 24.68
N ASP A 600 -23.70 10.01 25.57
CA ASP A 600 -25.18 10.00 25.64
C ASP A 600 -25.76 11.38 25.98
N SER A 601 -25.24 12.05 27.01
CA SER A 601 -25.79 13.35 27.45
C SER A 601 -25.57 14.50 26.46
N LYS A 602 -24.53 14.43 25.62
CA LYS A 602 -24.18 15.46 24.65
C LYS A 602 -24.53 15.09 23.20
N ASN A 603 -25.17 13.94 22.99
CA ASN A 603 -25.53 13.41 21.67
C ASN A 603 -24.33 13.30 20.71
N VAL A 604 -23.13 13.07 21.25
CA VAL A 604 -21.89 12.95 20.47
C VAL A 604 -21.81 11.57 19.84
N ILE A 605 -21.13 11.45 18.70
CA ILE A 605 -20.79 10.17 18.08
C ILE A 605 -19.27 10.04 18.06
N LEU A 606 -18.75 9.01 18.73
CA LEU A 606 -17.33 8.67 18.70
C LEU A 606 -17.12 7.45 17.81
N ILE A 607 -16.39 7.60 16.72
CA ILE A 607 -16.08 6.53 15.76
C ILE A 607 -14.63 6.13 15.94
N PHE A 608 -14.39 4.89 16.36
CA PHE A 608 -13.05 4.35 16.52
C PHE A 608 -12.71 3.39 15.39
N ILE A 609 -11.56 3.61 14.75
CA ILE A 609 -10.97 2.63 13.86
C ILE A 609 -10.11 1.69 14.70
N SER A 610 -10.26 0.39 14.48
CA SER A 610 -9.33 -0.61 15.00
C SER A 610 -9.01 -1.69 13.97
N GLN A 611 -7.93 -2.41 14.23
CA GLN A 611 -7.48 -3.55 13.45
C GLN A 611 -7.73 -4.81 14.27
N MET A 612 -8.24 -5.87 13.65
CA MET A 612 -8.18 -7.18 14.29
C MET A 612 -6.74 -7.69 14.33
N MET A 613 -6.43 -8.65 15.19
CA MET A 613 -5.16 -9.37 15.29
C MET A 613 -5.47 -10.86 15.48
N SER A 614 -4.53 -11.74 15.12
CA SER A 614 -4.64 -13.16 15.44
C SER A 614 -4.78 -13.35 16.94
N ASN A 615 -5.79 -14.09 17.36
CA ASN A 615 -5.95 -14.43 18.76
C ASN A 615 -4.83 -15.37 19.21
N ARG A 616 -4.22 -15.08 20.37
CA ARG A 616 -3.14 -15.90 20.95
C ARG A 616 -3.68 -17.05 21.81
N GLU A 617 -4.99 -17.07 22.08
CA GLU A 617 -5.63 -18.13 22.85
C GLU A 617 -5.93 -19.37 22.01
N PRO A 618 -5.61 -20.59 22.47
CA PRO A 618 -5.87 -21.83 21.73
C PRO A 618 -7.36 -22.16 21.50
N ARG A 619 -8.26 -21.61 22.33
CA ARG A 619 -9.71 -21.91 22.35
C ARG A 619 -10.57 -20.64 22.31
N GLY A 620 -10.31 -19.76 21.34
CA GLY A 620 -11.08 -18.53 21.14
C GLY A 620 -11.32 -18.22 19.65
N PRO A 621 -12.03 -17.12 19.33
CA PRO A 621 -12.19 -16.67 17.95
C PRO A 621 -10.83 -16.42 17.30
N LYS A 622 -10.65 -16.79 16.03
CA LYS A 622 -9.35 -16.71 15.31
C LYS A 622 -8.75 -15.29 15.28
N TYR A 623 -9.61 -14.27 15.30
CA TYR A 623 -9.21 -12.86 15.27
C TYR A 623 -9.90 -12.08 16.40
N VAL A 624 -9.16 -11.20 17.07
CA VAL A 624 -9.62 -10.33 18.15
C VAL A 624 -9.16 -8.90 17.92
N GLU A 625 -9.92 -7.91 18.37
CA GLU A 625 -9.59 -6.50 18.17
C GLU A 625 -8.37 -6.04 18.97
N LYS A 626 -7.56 -5.16 18.38
CA LYS A 626 -6.51 -4.43 19.10
C LYS A 626 -7.16 -3.34 19.97
N GLY A 627 -6.84 -3.33 21.27
CA GLY A 627 -7.44 -2.42 22.26
C GLY A 627 -8.18 -3.10 23.43
N GLY A 628 -8.27 -4.44 23.39
CA GLY A 628 -8.91 -5.24 24.45
C GLY A 628 -10.42 -5.36 24.29
N VAL A 629 -11.07 -6.18 25.13
CA VAL A 629 -12.51 -6.49 25.00
C VAL A 629 -13.40 -5.32 25.41
N ALA A 630 -12.88 -4.36 26.19
CA ALA A 630 -13.66 -3.23 26.70
C ALA A 630 -14.27 -2.37 25.59
N VAL A 631 -13.61 -2.21 24.44
CA VAL A 631 -14.16 -1.45 23.31
C VAL A 631 -15.38 -2.15 22.70
N GLN A 632 -15.39 -3.49 22.69
CA GLN A 632 -16.50 -4.29 22.14
C GLN A 632 -17.75 -4.17 23.02
N TYR A 633 -17.58 -4.11 24.34
CA TYR A 633 -18.68 -3.90 25.27
C TYR A 633 -19.16 -2.45 25.34
N ALA A 634 -18.29 -1.49 25.03
CA ALA A 634 -18.63 -0.07 25.04
C ALA A 634 -19.31 0.40 23.74
N CYS A 635 -19.01 -0.24 22.60
CA CYS A 635 -19.60 0.17 21.33
C CYS A 635 -21.05 -0.31 21.19
N SER A 636 -21.95 0.63 20.89
CA SER A 636 -23.37 0.33 20.59
C SER A 636 -23.58 0.05 19.10
N VAL A 637 -22.64 0.46 18.24
CA VAL A 637 -22.59 0.09 16.82
C VAL A 637 -21.21 -0.48 16.52
N TRP A 638 -21.15 -1.69 15.96
CA TRP A 638 -19.90 -2.30 15.53
C TRP A 638 -20.00 -2.76 14.08
N LEU A 639 -19.26 -2.11 13.20
CA LEU A 639 -19.17 -2.42 11.78
C LEU A 639 -17.89 -3.19 11.51
N LYS A 640 -18.01 -4.42 11.00
CA LYS A 640 -16.87 -5.24 10.61
C LYS A 640 -16.78 -5.33 9.09
N VAL A 641 -15.76 -4.72 8.50
CA VAL A 641 -15.43 -4.92 7.08
C VAL A 641 -14.87 -6.34 6.92
N THR A 642 -15.57 -7.18 6.17
CA THR A 642 -15.25 -8.61 6.02
C THR A 642 -14.37 -8.88 4.81
N TRP A 643 -14.73 -8.32 3.65
CA TRP A 643 -14.01 -8.41 2.38
C TRP A 643 -14.50 -7.31 1.40
N THR A 644 -13.89 -7.21 0.21
CA THR A 644 -14.22 -6.20 -0.81
C THR A 644 -14.26 -6.81 -2.22
N GLN A 645 -15.22 -6.41 -3.06
CA GLN A 645 -15.40 -6.91 -4.44
C GLN A 645 -15.21 -5.78 -5.48
N GLN A 646 -14.31 -5.92 -6.45
CA GLN A 646 -14.16 -4.89 -7.49
C GLN A 646 -15.32 -4.92 -8.51
N TRP A 647 -15.78 -3.75 -8.98
CA TRP A 647 -16.84 -3.68 -9.99
C TRP A 647 -16.36 -4.12 -11.37
N GLU A 648 -17.30 -4.48 -12.24
CA GLU A 648 -17.00 -4.73 -13.65
C GLU A 648 -16.46 -3.47 -14.35
N ARG A 649 -15.69 -3.66 -15.42
CA ARG A 649 -15.04 -2.56 -16.13
C ARG A 649 -16.08 -1.68 -16.80
N ASN A 650 -15.96 -0.37 -16.60
CA ASN A 650 -16.74 0.61 -17.34
C ASN A 650 -16.38 0.54 -18.83
N ALA A 651 -17.38 0.49 -19.72
CA ALA A 651 -17.18 0.31 -21.16
C ALA A 651 -16.43 1.47 -21.83
N GLU A 652 -16.48 2.68 -21.27
CA GLU A 652 -15.83 3.88 -21.80
C GLU A 652 -14.39 4.05 -21.30
N THR A 653 -14.12 3.75 -20.03
CA THR A 653 -12.79 3.91 -19.41
C THR A 653 -11.96 2.63 -19.40
N ASN A 654 -12.58 1.47 -19.66
CA ASN A 654 -11.99 0.13 -19.60
C ASN A 654 -11.32 -0.21 -18.25
N ALA A 655 -11.63 0.54 -17.21
CA ALA A 655 -11.18 0.35 -15.84
C ALA A 655 -12.40 0.13 -14.92
N PRO A 656 -12.26 -0.66 -13.85
CA PRO A 656 -13.25 -0.69 -12.78
C PRO A 656 -13.28 0.68 -12.09
N ASP A 657 -14.46 1.28 -12.03
CA ASP A 657 -14.70 2.62 -11.49
C ASP A 657 -15.02 2.62 -9.99
N GLY A 658 -15.04 1.45 -9.35
CA GLY A 658 -15.26 1.29 -7.92
C GLY A 658 -15.11 -0.14 -7.43
N HIS A 659 -15.45 -0.36 -6.16
CA HIS A 659 -15.53 -1.66 -5.51
C HIS A 659 -16.62 -1.65 -4.43
N ASP A 660 -17.21 -2.80 -4.15
CA ASP A 660 -18.15 -3.03 -3.07
C ASP A 660 -17.41 -3.43 -1.79
N MET A 661 -17.78 -2.84 -0.66
CA MET A 661 -17.29 -3.21 0.67
C MET A 661 -18.34 -4.05 1.39
N HIS A 662 -18.01 -5.31 1.70
CA HIS A 662 -18.90 -6.19 2.44
C HIS A 662 -18.69 -6.01 3.93
N ILE A 663 -19.72 -5.50 4.60
CA ILE A 663 -19.72 -5.19 6.03
C ILE A 663 -20.69 -6.12 6.73
N THR A 664 -20.31 -6.58 7.92
CA THR A 664 -21.23 -7.25 8.84
C THR A 664 -21.39 -6.37 10.07
N VAL A 665 -22.63 -6.01 10.39
CA VAL A 665 -22.98 -5.26 11.59
C VAL A 665 -22.90 -6.21 12.78
N GLN A 666 -21.79 -6.24 13.52
CA GLN A 666 -21.62 -7.15 14.66
C GLN A 666 -22.49 -6.74 15.86
N SER A 667 -22.72 -5.45 16.02
CA SER A 667 -23.59 -4.86 17.04
C SER A 667 -24.33 -3.68 16.45
N SER A 668 -25.61 -3.52 16.79
CA SER A 668 -26.43 -2.38 16.41
C SER A 668 -27.27 -1.94 17.61
N ALA A 669 -27.40 -0.63 17.78
CA ALA A 669 -28.14 -0.03 18.88
C ALA A 669 -29.66 -0.01 18.62
N MET A 670 -30.07 0.01 17.34
CA MET A 670 -31.48 0.10 16.92
C MET A 670 -31.94 -1.12 16.12
N GLY A 671 -31.02 -1.78 15.42
CA GLY A 671 -31.31 -2.90 14.53
C GLY A 671 -30.86 -4.26 15.07
N ARG A 672 -31.12 -5.30 14.27
CA ARG A 672 -30.64 -6.66 14.59
C ARG A 672 -29.13 -6.77 14.30
N PRO A 673 -28.32 -7.32 15.22
CA PRO A 673 -26.92 -7.61 14.93
C PRO A 673 -26.79 -8.76 13.91
N LEU A 674 -25.58 -8.91 13.40
CA LEU A 674 -25.10 -9.90 12.42
C LEU A 674 -25.67 -9.76 11.00
N LEU A 675 -26.29 -8.62 10.67
CA LEU A 675 -26.76 -8.37 9.31
C LEU A 675 -25.60 -8.00 8.37
N PRO A 676 -25.52 -8.62 7.18
CA PRO A 676 -24.61 -8.20 6.13
C PRO A 676 -25.15 -6.98 5.38
N CYS A 677 -24.27 -6.07 4.98
CA CYS A 677 -24.56 -5.03 4.00
C CYS A 677 -23.38 -4.86 3.04
N VAL A 678 -23.66 -4.26 1.89
CA VAL A 678 -22.69 -4.08 0.81
C VAL A 678 -22.68 -2.61 0.44
N LEU A 679 -21.57 -1.92 0.75
CA LEU A 679 -21.42 -0.51 0.43
C LEU A 679 -20.64 -0.31 -0.88
N PRO A 680 -21.28 0.18 -1.96
CA PRO A 680 -20.59 0.47 -3.21
C PRO A 680 -19.72 1.73 -3.08
N LEU A 681 -18.42 1.61 -3.30
CA LEU A 681 -17.44 2.71 -3.26
C LEU A 681 -16.89 2.99 -4.66
N ARG A 682 -17.15 4.20 -5.18
CA ARG A 682 -16.62 4.72 -6.44
C ARG A 682 -15.36 5.55 -6.21
N TYR A 683 -14.30 5.27 -6.98
CA TYR A 683 -13.02 5.97 -6.81
C TYR A 683 -13.13 7.46 -7.14
N GLY A 684 -12.56 8.31 -6.28
CA GLY A 684 -12.59 9.77 -6.41
C GLY A 684 -13.93 10.43 -6.10
N ILE A 685 -14.95 9.65 -5.77
CA ILE A 685 -16.29 10.14 -5.41
C ILE A 685 -16.62 9.76 -3.95
N GLY A 686 -16.26 8.55 -3.51
CA GLY A 686 -16.65 8.02 -2.20
C GLY A 686 -17.71 6.93 -2.35
N ILE A 687 -18.67 6.86 -1.42
CA ILE A 687 -19.78 5.90 -1.57
C ILE A 687 -20.70 6.32 -2.72
N ASP A 688 -20.98 5.39 -3.65
CA ASP A 688 -21.90 5.61 -4.77
C ASP A 688 -23.34 5.38 -4.31
N VAL A 689 -23.96 6.45 -3.83
CA VAL A 689 -25.34 6.47 -3.31
C VAL A 689 -26.34 5.92 -4.34
N VAL A 690 -26.16 6.23 -5.63
CA VAL A 690 -27.10 5.78 -6.67
C VAL A 690 -26.99 4.27 -6.86
N LYS A 691 -25.76 3.75 -6.91
CA LYS A 691 -25.56 2.30 -7.00
C LYS A 691 -26.06 1.58 -5.75
N ASP A 692 -25.91 2.19 -4.58
CA ASP A 692 -26.40 1.64 -3.32
C ASP A 692 -27.92 1.48 -3.32
N ILE A 693 -28.64 2.55 -3.70
CA ILE A 693 -30.10 2.55 -3.81
C ILE A 693 -30.57 1.53 -4.85
N VAL A 694 -29.98 1.53 -6.06
CA VAL A 694 -30.40 0.63 -7.15
C VAL A 694 -30.16 -0.83 -6.79
N THR A 695 -29.00 -1.16 -6.23
CA THR A 695 -28.68 -2.55 -5.86
C THR A 695 -29.60 -3.03 -4.73
N THR A 696 -29.90 -2.16 -3.76
CA THR A 696 -30.85 -2.46 -2.69
C THR A 696 -32.26 -2.67 -3.23
N ALA A 697 -32.73 -1.80 -4.12
CA ALA A 697 -34.04 -1.90 -4.75
C ALA A 697 -34.17 -3.14 -5.66
N GLU A 698 -33.12 -3.51 -6.40
CA GLU A 698 -33.05 -4.77 -7.18
C GLU A 698 -33.18 -5.99 -6.26
N ASN A 699 -32.46 -6.01 -5.15
CA ASN A 699 -32.52 -7.12 -4.17
C ASN A 699 -33.90 -7.26 -3.49
N LEU A 700 -34.67 -6.16 -3.39
CA LEU A 700 -36.03 -6.16 -2.84
C LEU A 700 -37.12 -6.42 -3.89
N GLY A 701 -36.76 -6.53 -5.16
CA GLY A 701 -37.71 -6.73 -6.27
C GLY A 701 -38.46 -5.46 -6.70
N LEU A 702 -38.04 -4.27 -6.24
CA LEU A 702 -38.60 -2.98 -6.68
C LEU A 702 -38.07 -2.55 -8.06
N ILE A 703 -36.95 -3.12 -8.47
CA ILE A 703 -36.41 -3.02 -9.83
C ILE A 703 -36.42 -4.40 -10.45
N GLU A 704 -37.11 -4.53 -11.58
CA GLU A 704 -37.16 -5.77 -12.35
C GLU A 704 -36.01 -5.83 -13.34
N LYS A 705 -35.39 -7.00 -13.47
CA LYS A 705 -34.28 -7.24 -14.39
C LYS A 705 -34.57 -8.41 -15.31
N ALA A 706 -34.64 -8.13 -16.62
CA ALA A 706 -34.79 -9.11 -17.68
C ALA A 706 -33.56 -9.09 -18.60
N GLY A 707 -32.58 -9.94 -18.30
CA GLY A 707 -31.29 -9.97 -19.00
C GLY A 707 -30.51 -8.68 -18.77
N ALA A 708 -30.28 -7.91 -19.84
CA ALA A 708 -29.62 -6.61 -19.77
C ALA A 708 -30.60 -5.44 -19.53
N TRP A 709 -31.91 -5.67 -19.46
CA TRP A 709 -32.91 -4.63 -19.29
C TRP A 709 -33.37 -4.51 -17.84
N TYR A 710 -33.48 -3.27 -17.38
CA TYR A 710 -33.99 -2.89 -16.06
C TYR A 710 -35.29 -2.10 -16.22
N SER A 711 -36.32 -2.43 -15.45
CA SER A 711 -37.56 -1.65 -15.35
C SER A 711 -37.85 -1.28 -13.91
N ILE A 712 -38.48 -0.13 -13.71
CA ILE A 712 -38.93 0.34 -12.39
C ILE A 712 -40.47 0.43 -12.45
N PRO A 713 -41.21 -0.61 -12.02
CA PRO A 713 -42.66 -0.68 -12.12
C PRO A 713 -43.38 0.54 -11.54
N MET A 714 -42.89 1.08 -10.42
CA MET A 714 -43.51 2.23 -9.76
C MET A 714 -43.48 3.53 -10.57
N PHE A 715 -42.71 3.59 -11.66
CA PHE A 715 -42.65 4.75 -12.56
C PHE A 715 -43.52 4.60 -13.81
N ALA A 716 -44.38 3.57 -13.88
CA ALA A 716 -45.25 3.28 -15.03
C ALA A 716 -46.36 4.34 -15.25
N GLY A 717 -46.91 4.94 -14.19
CA GLY A 717 -48.09 5.81 -14.31
C GLY A 717 -49.26 5.09 -14.98
N ASP A 718 -49.89 5.71 -15.99
CA ASP A 718 -50.96 5.13 -16.82
C ASP A 718 -50.46 4.28 -18.01
N GLY A 719 -49.13 4.08 -18.14
CA GLY A 719 -48.50 3.39 -19.27
C GLY A 719 -47.55 2.26 -18.85
N ASP A 720 -46.64 1.88 -19.75
CA ASP A 720 -45.61 0.87 -19.45
C ASP A 720 -44.45 1.45 -18.61
N PRO A 721 -43.83 0.66 -17.70
CA PRO A 721 -42.70 1.12 -16.92
C PRO A 721 -41.49 1.45 -17.80
N PRO A 722 -40.72 2.51 -17.47
CA PRO A 722 -39.54 2.87 -18.23
C PRO A 722 -38.50 1.75 -18.18
N LYS A 723 -37.94 1.42 -19.35
CA LYS A 723 -36.96 0.33 -19.53
C LYS A 723 -35.58 0.89 -19.87
N PHE A 724 -34.56 0.42 -19.17
CA PHE A 724 -33.17 0.84 -19.33
C PHE A 724 -32.28 -0.34 -19.68
N GLN A 725 -31.49 -0.21 -20.73
CA GLN A 725 -30.52 -1.25 -21.11
C GLN A 725 -29.21 -1.04 -20.34
N GLY A 726 -28.97 -1.88 -19.34
CA GLY A 726 -27.78 -1.92 -18.50
C GLY A 726 -27.85 -1.00 -17.29
N LEU A 727 -27.16 -1.40 -16.20
CA LEU A 727 -27.11 -0.67 -14.93
C LEU A 727 -26.63 0.78 -15.10
N ALA A 728 -25.67 1.02 -16.00
CA ALA A 728 -25.12 2.35 -16.24
C ALA A 728 -26.16 3.36 -16.75
N ARG A 729 -27.05 2.95 -17.68
CA ARG A 729 -28.11 3.83 -18.20
C ARG A 729 -29.16 4.14 -17.14
N LEU A 730 -29.53 3.14 -16.35
CA LEU A 730 -30.42 3.30 -15.19
C LEU A 730 -29.82 4.27 -14.17
N SER A 731 -28.55 4.07 -13.78
CA SER A 731 -27.87 4.96 -12.84
C SER A 731 -27.73 6.39 -13.36
N ASN A 732 -27.47 6.58 -14.67
CA ASN A 732 -27.41 7.92 -15.26
C ASN A 732 -28.78 8.60 -15.27
N PHE A 733 -29.85 7.88 -15.64
CA PHE A 733 -31.21 8.40 -15.57
C PHE A 733 -31.57 8.88 -14.16
N LEU A 734 -31.25 8.09 -13.13
CA LEU A 734 -31.53 8.47 -11.74
C LEU A 734 -30.66 9.64 -11.24
N LYS A 735 -29.41 9.77 -11.73
CA LYS A 735 -28.57 10.95 -11.46
C LYS A 735 -29.12 12.23 -12.08
N GLU A 736 -29.68 12.12 -13.29
CA GLU A 736 -30.31 13.23 -14.01
C GLU A 736 -31.70 13.58 -13.48
N ASN A 737 -32.33 12.67 -12.71
CA ASN A 737 -33.66 12.85 -12.12
C ASN A 737 -33.65 12.62 -10.59
N PRO A 738 -33.09 13.56 -9.80
CA PRO A 738 -32.96 13.41 -8.34
C PRO A 738 -34.28 13.16 -7.62
N ASP A 739 -35.39 13.74 -8.10
CA ASP A 739 -36.72 13.55 -7.51
C ASP A 739 -37.17 12.09 -7.61
N LYS A 740 -36.89 11.43 -8.75
CA LYS A 740 -37.19 10.01 -8.96
C LYS A 740 -36.27 9.10 -8.13
N LEU A 741 -34.98 9.45 -8.03
CA LEU A 741 -34.07 8.72 -7.14
C LEU A 741 -34.54 8.78 -5.68
N LYS A 742 -34.99 9.96 -5.23
CA LYS A 742 -35.54 10.14 -3.89
C LYS A 742 -36.84 9.35 -3.69
N GLN A 743 -37.74 9.35 -4.68
CA GLN A 743 -38.96 8.54 -4.63
C GLN A 743 -38.65 7.04 -4.49
N LEU A 744 -37.67 6.53 -5.26
CA LEU A 744 -37.23 5.14 -5.15
C LEU A 744 -36.57 4.85 -3.79
N GLU A 745 -35.76 5.77 -3.26
CA GLU A 745 -35.18 5.63 -1.93
C GLU A 745 -36.26 5.57 -0.84
N THR A 746 -37.28 6.44 -0.91
CA THR A 746 -38.41 6.44 0.03
C THR A 746 -39.14 5.10 0.01
N GLU A 747 -39.45 4.56 -1.17
CA GLU A 747 -40.11 3.25 -1.28
C GLU A 747 -39.27 2.13 -0.68
N VAL A 748 -37.97 2.10 -0.96
CA VAL A 748 -37.05 1.12 -0.36
C VAL A 748 -37.07 1.23 1.17
N ARG A 749 -37.11 2.46 1.71
CA ARG A 749 -37.18 2.70 3.15
C ARG A 749 -38.50 2.22 3.73
N ASP A 750 -39.64 2.48 3.08
CA ASP A 750 -40.97 2.08 3.56
C ASP A 750 -41.15 0.54 3.57
N VAL A 751 -40.52 -0.17 2.63
CA VAL A 751 -40.56 -1.65 2.59
C VAL A 751 -39.75 -2.28 3.72
N VAL A 752 -38.65 -1.65 4.16
CA VAL A 752 -37.63 -2.31 4.99
C VAL A 752 -37.51 -1.74 6.40
N LEU A 753 -37.88 -0.48 6.61
CA LEU A 753 -37.88 0.15 7.91
C LEU A 753 -39.30 0.06 8.51
N PRO A 754 -39.46 -0.42 9.75
CA PRO A 754 -40.77 -0.46 10.38
C PRO A 754 -41.32 0.97 10.50
N THR A 755 -42.48 1.23 9.89
CA THR A 755 -43.29 2.41 10.20
C THR A 755 -43.67 2.32 11.67
N GLY A 756 -43.30 3.32 12.47
CA GLY A 756 -43.56 3.33 13.90
C GLY A 756 -45.05 3.14 14.19
N GLU A 757 -45.40 1.97 14.73
CA GLU A 757 -46.55 1.76 15.61
C GLU A 757 -46.04 1.61 17.05
#